data_AF-H0UIW2-F1
#
_entry.id   AF-H0UIW2-F1
#
_cell.length_a   1.000
_cell.length_b   1.000
_cell.length_c   1.000
_cell.angle_alpha   90.00
_cell.angle_beta   90.00
_cell.angle_gamma   90.00
#
_symmetry.space_group_name_H-M   'P 1'
#
loop_
_entity.id
_entity.type
_entity.pdbx_description
1 polymer ?
#
loop_
_entity_poly.entity_id
_entity_poly.type
_entity_poly.pdbx_seq_one_letter_code
_entity_poly.pdbx_strand_id
1 'polypeptide(L)'
;MTQPYQPLELRQREAYENLWKECPQSSSDQSFLILLGWSGLFGYEAAWDNDLVWLRQTRPEALYLPPAGSWENQDWEKRLIEQVGPKARFVTVPEHLALIWSDQLGHKIAIEEDRNSFEYLYRAGELETLAGNRHMRRRNKINQFRRHHKSVFVPLSDELIDPILALQARWLTEQALQPGSKSETLLRTENDCIRLALAHWKEFGLVGGAVAADGQLIAYTLAEPVPDGSLQVHFEKGLAEYDGSYQVVNQDFAVFLNGRYELLNREEDMGDPGLRHAKLAYSPTMFLRKYTVLWDAEATEGHPAAFPVRGAVYPENPAQPEPTEPAAAESTPVEPQPRQVTWEEVFDKAPCKSMQENFEARKQCKVWQSVEAGLDEWIEAQGPEAVRISDDLAAHPELSGGEVRSSEIFASLLARHGFAVEQPFMEMPTAFMARKTLGHGGPVVAFLVEYDALPDVGHGCGHNLHGTVAAFAGMGLAHVLERHRCDATVWVIGTPAEETWGGKIPMASGGVFDGVTLALMFHCTTGMAKVASRFLALDGWQFDFSGKPAHSSGAPWKGRSALNGLRLFLNALDMMRLHMMPSDRLHSVITDGDGAINVIAPKASCRVETRAVNRPRLDSLNEMVLAAAKGAALATGTSVTWNKFMPSFDDMLPNLAAEELAFRVLDDMGIPVAKGEELDGSSDIGNVSYRCPAIHPLLSICQTKLPAHTAAFAEATVGEDGHKALLTGIRALARIGGRVAIDPALAALIRQDFEGARAAQVGPKDEK
;
A
#
# COMPACT_ATOMS: atom_id res chain seq x y z
N MET A 1 7.64 23.17 39.25
CA MET A 1 6.94 21.92 39.60
C MET A 1 6.72 21.19 38.31
N THR A 2 7.32 20.03 38.16
CA THR A 2 7.24 19.23 36.94
C THR A 2 5.81 18.81 36.69
N GLN A 3 5.35 18.95 35.45
CA GLN A 3 4.04 18.48 35.03
C GLN A 3 3.99 16.94 35.05
N PRO A 4 2.82 16.32 35.26
CA PRO A 4 2.71 14.86 35.17
C PRO A 4 3.07 14.37 33.76
N TYR A 5 3.51 13.12 33.66
CA TYR A 5 3.74 12.47 32.37
C TYR A 5 2.45 12.42 31.55
N GLN A 6 2.54 12.81 30.30
CA GLN A 6 1.45 12.81 29.33
C GLN A 6 1.94 12.23 28.00
N PRO A 7 1.06 11.58 27.22
CA PRO A 7 1.38 11.16 25.85
C PRO A 7 1.90 12.31 25.00
N LEU A 8 2.86 12.00 24.12
CA LEU A 8 3.37 12.96 23.16
C LEU A 8 2.34 13.28 22.08
N GLU A 9 2.22 14.56 21.75
CA GLU A 9 1.32 15.08 20.72
C GLU A 9 2.02 16.12 19.86
N LEU A 10 1.69 16.17 18.56
CA LEU A 10 2.37 17.06 17.60
C LEU A 10 2.42 18.53 18.04
N ARG A 11 1.37 19.04 18.72
CA ARG A 11 1.32 20.42 19.23
C ARG A 11 2.43 20.77 20.24
N GLN A 12 3.08 19.76 20.83
CA GLN A 12 4.16 19.94 21.80
C GLN A 12 5.54 20.07 21.13
N ARG A 13 5.64 19.87 19.81
CA ARG A 13 6.92 19.83 19.08
C ARG A 13 7.79 21.06 19.33
N GLU A 14 7.26 22.25 19.08
CA GLU A 14 8.04 23.49 19.16
C GLU A 14 8.61 23.70 20.58
N ALA A 15 7.81 23.42 21.62
CA ALA A 15 8.26 23.50 23.01
C ALA A 15 9.36 22.47 23.31
N TYR A 16 9.24 21.25 22.77
CA TYR A 16 10.23 20.19 22.95
C TYR A 16 11.55 20.56 22.26
N GLU A 17 11.48 20.94 20.97
CA GLU A 17 12.66 21.26 20.15
C GLU A 17 13.45 22.44 20.72
N ASN A 18 12.78 23.40 21.37
CA ASN A 18 13.47 24.51 22.04
C ASN A 18 14.35 24.04 23.20
N LEU A 19 13.90 23.06 24.00
CA LEU A 19 14.72 22.47 25.05
C LEU A 19 15.73 21.47 24.47
N TRP A 20 15.37 20.70 23.45
CA TRP A 20 16.29 19.75 22.82
C TRP A 20 17.54 20.43 22.24
N LYS A 21 17.41 21.68 21.74
CA LYS A 21 18.55 22.50 21.31
C LYS A 21 19.56 22.82 22.42
N GLU A 22 19.15 22.73 23.68
CA GLU A 22 20.02 22.96 24.84
C GLU A 22 20.80 21.69 25.25
N CYS A 23 20.50 20.53 24.66
CA CYS A 23 21.24 19.30 24.92
C CYS A 23 22.70 19.46 24.46
N PRO A 24 23.70 19.23 25.34
CA PRO A 24 25.12 19.25 24.97
C PRO A 24 25.54 18.17 23.94
N GLN A 25 24.70 17.15 23.71
CA GLN A 25 24.91 16.11 22.71
C GLN A 25 23.55 15.71 22.11
N SER A 26 23.40 15.78 20.78
CA SER A 26 22.17 15.40 20.10
C SER A 26 22.18 13.91 19.73
N SER A 27 21.12 13.18 20.07
CA SER A 27 20.96 11.76 19.76
C SER A 27 19.70 11.52 18.94
N SER A 28 19.73 10.48 18.09
CA SER A 28 18.63 10.12 17.21
C SER A 28 17.32 9.83 17.92
N ASP A 29 17.39 9.17 19.08
CA ASP A 29 16.19 8.77 19.83
C ASP A 29 15.50 9.96 20.52
N GLN A 30 16.18 11.11 20.56
CA GLN A 30 15.62 12.36 21.08
C GLN A 30 15.03 13.24 19.97
N SER A 31 15.05 12.81 18.71
CA SER A 31 14.27 13.49 17.66
C SER A 31 12.78 13.42 18.01
N PHE A 32 12.09 14.57 17.98
CA PHE A 32 10.66 14.61 18.26
C PHE A 32 9.86 13.81 17.22
N LEU A 33 10.31 13.79 15.96
CA LEU A 33 9.72 12.96 14.92
C LEU A 33 9.78 11.47 15.28
N ILE A 34 10.95 11.00 15.74
CA ILE A 34 11.15 9.61 16.15
C ILE A 34 10.33 9.28 17.39
N LEU A 35 10.36 10.14 18.42
CA LEU A 35 9.56 9.94 19.62
C LEU A 35 8.06 9.88 19.29
N LEU A 36 7.53 10.80 18.47
CA LEU A 36 6.12 10.81 18.12
C LEU A 36 5.75 9.59 17.24
N GLY A 37 6.54 9.31 16.20
CA GLY A 37 6.24 8.25 15.24
C GLY A 37 6.30 6.84 15.83
N TRP A 38 7.13 6.63 16.86
CA TRP A 38 7.23 5.33 17.56
C TRP A 38 6.37 5.23 18.83
N SER A 39 5.67 6.31 19.21
CA SER A 39 4.77 6.34 20.38
C SER A 39 3.66 5.28 20.34
N GLY A 40 3.18 4.91 19.14
CA GLY A 40 2.18 3.84 19.01
C GLY A 40 2.66 2.48 19.54
N LEU A 41 3.95 2.17 19.33
CA LEU A 41 4.59 0.92 19.74
C LEU A 41 5.10 0.99 21.19
N PHE A 42 5.86 2.02 21.53
CA PHE A 42 6.55 2.14 22.81
C PHE A 42 5.74 2.90 23.88
N GLY A 43 4.70 3.63 23.48
CA GLY A 43 3.90 4.45 24.39
C GLY A 43 4.73 5.52 25.08
N TYR A 44 5.44 6.33 24.32
CA TYR A 44 6.26 7.40 24.88
C TYR A 44 5.40 8.49 25.50
N GLU A 45 5.84 8.95 26.67
CA GLU A 45 5.24 10.03 27.43
C GLU A 45 6.31 11.02 27.86
N ALA A 46 5.91 12.29 27.96
CA ALA A 46 6.75 13.39 28.38
C ALA A 46 6.18 14.07 29.63
N ALA A 47 7.06 14.46 30.54
CA ALA A 47 6.77 15.31 31.68
C ALA A 47 7.65 16.57 31.62
N TRP A 48 7.03 17.73 31.77
CA TRP A 48 7.65 19.00 31.45
C TRP A 48 8.10 19.71 32.71
N ASP A 49 9.38 20.08 32.76
CA ASP A 49 9.97 21.02 33.71
C ASP A 49 10.34 22.32 32.98
N ASN A 50 10.90 23.31 33.71
CA ASN A 50 11.30 24.59 33.13
C ASN A 50 12.48 24.46 32.14
N ASP A 51 13.39 23.53 32.40
CA ASP A 51 14.67 23.37 31.71
C ASP A 51 14.92 21.95 31.19
N LEU A 52 14.00 21.02 31.47
CA LEU A 52 14.09 19.62 31.04
C LEU A 52 12.72 19.07 30.62
N VAL A 53 12.72 18.22 29.59
CA VAL A 53 11.62 17.32 29.25
C VAL A 53 12.02 15.91 29.61
N TRP A 54 11.32 15.33 30.58
CA TRP A 54 11.54 13.97 31.02
C TRP A 54 10.76 13.01 30.17
N LEU A 55 11.44 11.99 29.64
CA LEU A 55 10.89 11.06 28.68
C LEU A 55 10.82 9.67 29.29
N ARG A 56 9.70 8.98 29.08
CA ARG A 56 9.56 7.57 29.45
C ARG A 56 8.87 6.77 28.37
N GLN A 57 9.26 5.51 28.29
CA GLN A 57 8.56 4.46 27.56
C GLN A 57 7.62 3.73 28.53
N THR A 58 6.44 3.33 28.08
CA THR A 58 5.50 2.54 28.89
C THR A 58 5.35 1.09 28.44
N ARG A 59 5.78 0.76 27.21
CA ARG A 59 5.66 -0.57 26.59
C ARG A 59 6.91 -0.91 25.78
N PRO A 60 7.32 -2.20 25.67
CA PRO A 60 6.72 -3.36 26.33
C PRO A 60 6.97 -3.39 27.84
N GLU A 61 7.97 -2.64 28.32
CA GLU A 61 8.25 -2.40 29.73
C GLU A 61 8.47 -0.91 29.99
N ALA A 62 8.28 -0.50 31.24
CA ALA A 62 8.50 0.87 31.67
C ALA A 62 10.00 1.16 31.79
N LEU A 63 10.48 2.08 30.99
CA LEU A 63 11.88 2.53 30.95
C LEU A 63 11.91 4.05 30.81
N TYR A 64 13.03 4.66 31.17
CA TYR A 64 13.25 6.09 30.95
C TYR A 64 14.23 6.31 29.79
N LEU A 65 14.04 7.42 29.09
CA LEU A 65 14.98 7.92 28.10
C LEU A 65 15.74 9.11 28.70
N PRO A 66 16.93 9.47 28.19
CA PRO A 66 17.62 10.69 28.59
C PRO A 66 16.68 11.91 28.45
N PRO A 67 16.58 12.79 29.47
CA PRO A 67 15.77 13.99 29.35
C PRO A 67 16.35 14.94 28.29
N ALA A 68 15.48 15.67 27.59
CA ALA A 68 15.89 16.72 26.65
C ALA A 68 15.96 18.07 27.37
N GLY A 69 17.02 18.86 27.15
CA GLY A 69 17.26 20.13 27.85
C GLY A 69 18.70 20.29 28.31
N SER A 70 18.94 21.31 29.13
CA SER A 70 20.28 21.61 29.63
C SER A 70 20.74 20.62 30.70
N TRP A 71 21.76 19.81 30.38
CA TRP A 71 22.30 18.79 31.29
C TRP A 71 23.35 19.32 32.27
N GLU A 72 23.99 20.43 31.93
CA GLU A 72 25.05 21.02 32.72
C GLU A 72 24.49 21.76 33.94
N ASN A 73 25.26 21.77 35.03
CA ASN A 73 24.91 22.48 36.27
C ASN A 73 23.58 22.05 36.92
N GLN A 74 23.11 20.83 36.65
CA GLN A 74 21.95 20.23 37.31
C GLN A 74 22.36 19.52 38.61
N ASP A 75 21.47 19.52 39.60
CA ASP A 75 21.52 18.61 40.77
C ASP A 75 20.82 17.31 40.38
N TRP A 76 21.56 16.40 39.74
CA TRP A 76 20.98 15.20 39.14
C TRP A 76 20.37 14.25 40.15
N GLU A 77 20.96 14.11 41.34
CA GLU A 77 20.41 13.25 42.39
C GLU A 77 19.02 13.73 42.80
N LYS A 78 18.89 15.03 43.12
CA LYS A 78 17.60 15.60 43.51
C LYS A 78 16.57 15.47 42.39
N ARG A 79 16.95 15.84 41.16
CA ARG A 79 16.06 15.81 39.99
C ARG A 79 15.56 14.39 39.69
N LEU A 80 16.44 13.38 39.75
CA LEU A 80 16.07 11.98 39.55
C LEU A 80 15.10 11.48 40.63
N ILE A 81 15.37 11.78 41.91
CA ILE A 81 14.48 11.41 43.01
C ILE A 81 13.08 12.02 42.82
N GLU A 82 13.01 13.30 42.48
CA GLU A 82 11.75 14.02 42.31
C GLU A 82 10.92 13.49 41.13
N GLN A 83 11.58 13.07 40.05
CA GLN A 83 10.90 12.85 38.77
C GLN A 83 10.78 11.39 38.31
N VAL A 84 11.76 10.55 38.66
CA VAL A 84 11.76 9.12 38.31
C VAL A 84 11.71 8.20 39.54
N GLY A 85 11.97 8.76 40.73
CA GLY A 85 11.95 8.05 41.99
C GLY A 85 13.32 7.49 42.40
N PRO A 86 13.37 6.66 43.46
CA PRO A 86 14.62 6.16 44.01
C PRO A 86 15.32 5.13 43.13
N LYS A 87 14.61 4.49 42.18
CA LYS A 87 15.17 3.48 41.27
C LYS A 87 14.60 3.64 39.87
N ALA A 88 15.47 3.61 38.86
CA ALA A 88 15.06 3.71 37.47
C ALA A 88 16.06 3.02 36.55
N ARG A 89 15.60 2.61 35.36
CA ARG A 89 16.45 2.14 34.26
C ARG A 89 16.30 3.09 33.09
N PHE A 90 17.40 3.70 32.69
CA PHE A 90 17.52 4.52 31.50
C PHE A 90 18.17 3.72 30.38
N VAL A 91 17.67 3.90 29.17
CA VAL A 91 18.25 3.35 27.93
C VAL A 91 18.64 4.48 27.00
N THR A 92 19.47 4.17 26.01
CA THR A 92 19.93 5.10 24.97
C THR A 92 20.58 6.39 25.50
N VAL A 93 21.17 6.36 26.70
CA VAL A 93 21.79 7.52 27.35
C VAL A 93 23.08 7.90 26.61
N PRO A 94 23.20 9.11 26.05
CA PRO A 94 24.41 9.52 25.32
C PRO A 94 25.63 9.59 26.24
N GLU A 95 26.83 9.32 25.70
CA GLU A 95 28.09 9.29 26.44
C GLU A 95 28.30 10.51 27.33
N HIS A 96 27.96 11.71 26.84
CA HIS A 96 28.15 12.94 27.61
C HIS A 96 27.30 12.94 28.90
N LEU A 97 26.01 12.62 28.81
CA LEU A 97 25.13 12.55 29.98
C LEU A 97 25.54 11.42 30.93
N ALA A 98 25.97 10.27 30.39
CA ALA A 98 26.47 9.15 31.20
C ALA A 98 27.72 9.56 32.01
N LEU A 99 28.63 10.37 31.44
CA LEU A 99 29.79 10.91 32.15
C LEU A 99 29.39 11.90 33.25
N ILE A 100 28.44 12.81 32.97
CA ILE A 100 27.92 13.76 33.98
C ILE A 100 27.30 13.00 35.16
N TRP A 101 26.45 12.00 34.88
CA TRP A 101 25.85 11.17 35.92
C TRP A 101 26.90 10.35 36.66
N SER A 102 27.92 9.82 35.98
CA SER A 102 29.02 9.09 36.64
C SER A 102 29.80 9.96 37.60
N ASP A 103 30.06 11.23 37.25
CA ASP A 103 30.79 12.17 38.09
C ASP A 103 29.97 12.59 39.32
N GLN A 104 28.69 12.92 39.13
CA GLN A 104 27.83 13.42 40.21
C GLN A 104 27.25 12.32 41.11
N LEU A 105 26.85 11.18 40.56
CA LEU A 105 26.08 10.15 41.28
C LEU A 105 26.95 8.99 41.78
N GLY A 106 28.15 8.83 41.22
CA GLY A 106 29.14 7.85 41.65
C GLY A 106 28.57 6.42 41.75
N HIS A 107 28.64 5.81 42.93
CA HIS A 107 28.21 4.43 43.17
C HIS A 107 26.68 4.21 43.11
N LYS A 108 25.88 5.28 43.00
CA LYS A 108 24.41 5.22 42.88
C LYS A 108 23.93 4.87 41.48
N ILE A 109 24.84 4.77 40.52
CA ILE A 109 24.52 4.30 39.18
C ILE A 109 25.39 3.12 38.76
N ALA A 110 24.84 2.27 37.90
CA ALA A 110 25.59 1.32 37.10
C ALA A 110 25.37 1.64 35.62
N ILE A 111 26.46 1.80 34.88
CA ILE A 111 26.44 2.17 33.46
C ILE A 111 26.92 0.97 32.64
N GLU A 112 26.22 0.62 31.57
CA GLU A 112 26.63 -0.42 30.63
C GLU A 112 26.62 0.14 29.21
N GLU A 113 27.69 -0.09 28.45
CA GLU A 113 27.76 0.32 27.05
C GLU A 113 26.72 -0.45 26.22
N ASP A 114 25.85 0.28 25.53
CA ASP A 114 24.88 -0.31 24.62
C ASP A 114 25.34 -0.17 23.18
N ARG A 115 26.20 -1.11 22.77
CA ARG A 115 26.75 -1.12 21.41
C ARG A 115 25.67 -1.19 20.33
N ASN A 116 24.52 -1.82 20.60
CA ASN A 116 23.46 -1.94 19.60
C ASN A 116 22.83 -0.59 19.27
N SER A 117 22.89 0.33 20.23
CA SER A 117 22.34 1.69 20.13
C SER A 117 23.38 2.73 19.71
N PHE A 118 24.58 2.33 19.29
CA PHE A 118 25.59 3.26 18.77
C PHE A 118 25.16 3.83 17.43
N GLU A 119 25.22 5.15 17.30
CA GLU A 119 24.93 5.82 16.04
C GLU A 119 26.21 6.03 15.23
N TYR A 120 26.06 5.99 13.90
CA TYR A 120 27.16 5.99 12.95
C TYR A 120 27.25 7.35 12.26
N LEU A 121 28.33 8.09 12.53
CA LEU A 121 28.55 9.42 11.95
C LEU A 121 29.59 9.35 10.84
N TYR A 122 29.31 10.02 9.73
CA TYR A 122 30.13 10.03 8.52
C TYR A 122 30.40 11.46 8.08
N ARG A 123 31.60 11.75 7.61
CA ARG A 123 31.87 13.00 6.88
C ARG A 123 31.10 13.00 5.57
N ALA A 124 30.23 13.99 5.35
CA ALA A 124 29.40 14.08 4.16
C ALA A 124 30.25 14.07 2.87
N GLY A 125 31.36 14.81 2.84
CA GLY A 125 32.28 14.84 1.70
C GLY A 125 32.99 13.50 1.40
N GLU A 126 33.15 12.62 2.40
CA GLU A 126 33.64 11.26 2.14
C GLU A 126 32.59 10.39 1.46
N LEU A 127 31.31 10.56 1.80
CA LEU A 127 30.18 9.86 1.17
C LEU A 127 29.88 10.39 -0.24
N GLU A 128 30.10 11.68 -0.48
CA GLU A 128 30.01 12.29 -1.80
C GLU A 128 30.98 11.63 -2.79
N THR A 129 32.26 11.55 -2.41
CA THR A 129 33.32 11.10 -3.31
C THR A 129 33.55 9.59 -3.28
N LEU A 130 33.30 8.94 -2.14
CA LEU A 130 33.69 7.57 -1.85
C LEU A 130 35.15 7.30 -2.26
N ALA A 131 36.04 8.23 -1.91
CA ALA A 131 37.44 8.21 -2.32
C ALA A 131 38.27 7.12 -1.61
N GLY A 132 39.34 6.67 -2.26
CA GLY A 132 40.25 5.67 -1.70
C GLY A 132 39.82 4.20 -1.87
N ASN A 133 40.70 3.29 -1.43
CA ASN A 133 40.55 1.85 -1.66
C ASN A 133 39.45 1.21 -0.80
N ARG A 134 39.16 1.77 0.39
CA ARG A 134 38.15 1.24 1.33
C ARG A 134 36.71 1.30 0.79
N HIS A 135 36.41 2.26 -0.08
CA HIS A 135 35.09 2.40 -0.72
C HIS A 135 35.01 1.85 -2.14
N MET A 136 36.09 1.23 -2.65
CA MET A 136 36.19 0.74 -4.03
C MET A 136 35.00 -0.16 -4.42
N ARG A 137 34.57 -1.08 -3.55
CA ARG A 137 33.42 -1.96 -3.82
C ARG A 137 32.10 -1.20 -3.99
N ARG A 138 31.87 -0.14 -3.20
CA ARG A 138 30.64 0.67 -3.26
C ARG A 138 30.65 1.55 -4.50
N ARG A 139 31.77 2.20 -4.79
CA ARG A 139 31.97 2.94 -6.03
C ARG A 139 31.79 2.06 -7.26
N ASN A 140 32.26 0.81 -7.24
CA ASN A 140 32.03 -0.15 -8.31
C ASN A 140 30.54 -0.50 -8.49
N LYS A 141 29.79 -0.67 -7.39
CA LYS A 141 28.33 -0.89 -7.44
C LYS A 141 27.59 0.32 -8.01
N ILE A 142 27.92 1.54 -7.57
CA ILE A 142 27.34 2.78 -8.14
C ILE A 142 27.68 2.90 -9.62
N ASN A 143 28.93 2.66 -10.01
CA ASN A 143 29.35 2.70 -11.41
C ASN A 143 28.70 1.59 -12.25
N GLN A 144 28.39 0.44 -11.65
CA GLN A 144 27.63 -0.61 -12.32
C GLN A 144 26.19 -0.18 -12.51
N PHE A 145 25.54 0.36 -11.48
CA PHE A 145 24.19 0.88 -11.56
C PHE A 145 24.07 1.97 -12.64
N ARG A 146 24.92 3.01 -12.58
CA ARG A 146 24.93 4.14 -13.54
C ARG A 146 25.30 3.75 -14.97
N ARG A 147 25.84 2.53 -15.19
CA ARG A 147 26.07 1.99 -16.54
C ARG A 147 24.80 1.44 -17.19
N HIS A 148 23.87 0.95 -16.38
CA HIS A 148 22.62 0.34 -16.85
C HIS A 148 21.43 1.27 -16.73
N HIS A 149 21.47 2.20 -15.76
CA HIS A 149 20.37 3.08 -15.44
C HIS A 149 20.80 4.54 -15.54
N LYS A 150 20.02 5.36 -16.25
CA LYS A 150 20.14 6.81 -16.16
C LYS A 150 19.34 7.26 -14.96
N SER A 151 20.03 7.68 -13.91
CA SER A 151 19.39 8.14 -12.69
C SER A 151 19.63 9.61 -12.40
N VAL A 152 18.72 10.17 -11.61
CA VAL A 152 18.77 11.55 -11.14
C VAL A 152 18.20 11.63 -9.73
N PHE A 153 18.80 12.49 -8.92
CA PHE A 153 18.31 12.79 -7.59
C PHE A 153 17.31 13.95 -7.65
N VAL A 154 16.11 13.71 -7.15
CA VAL A 154 15.01 14.67 -7.09
C VAL A 154 14.85 15.11 -5.63
N PRO A 155 15.07 16.40 -5.30
CA PRO A 155 14.93 16.90 -3.95
C PRO A 155 13.49 16.78 -3.41
N LEU A 156 13.39 16.59 -2.09
CA LEU A 156 12.10 16.55 -1.39
C LEU A 156 11.30 17.83 -1.65
N SER A 157 10.04 17.62 -2.02
CA SER A 157 9.06 18.64 -2.38
C SER A 157 7.66 18.05 -2.16
N ASP A 158 6.62 18.88 -2.11
CA ASP A 158 5.25 18.40 -1.91
C ASP A 158 4.85 17.40 -3.00
N GLU A 159 5.37 17.56 -4.21
CA GLU A 159 5.06 16.69 -5.33
C GLU A 159 5.81 15.36 -5.30
N LEU A 160 6.84 15.25 -4.46
CA LEU A 160 7.58 14.01 -4.24
C LEU A 160 6.94 13.13 -3.16
N ILE A 161 6.01 13.67 -2.35
CA ILE A 161 5.41 12.95 -1.22
C ILE A 161 4.62 11.72 -1.67
N ASP A 162 3.64 11.88 -2.55
CA ASP A 162 2.83 10.77 -3.06
C ASP A 162 3.67 9.72 -3.81
N PRO A 163 4.62 10.11 -4.70
CA PRO A 163 5.57 9.18 -5.30
C PRO A 163 6.45 8.41 -4.29
N ILE A 164 6.93 9.06 -3.23
CA ILE A 164 7.69 8.38 -2.17
C ILE A 164 6.78 7.39 -1.42
N LEU A 165 5.53 7.74 -1.15
CA LEU A 165 4.57 6.83 -0.51
C LEU A 165 4.27 5.61 -1.39
N ALA A 166 4.17 5.78 -2.70
CA ALA A 166 4.02 4.68 -3.66
C ALA A 166 5.27 3.77 -3.67
N LEU A 167 6.47 4.37 -3.70
CA LEU A 167 7.73 3.64 -3.59
C LEU A 167 7.83 2.87 -2.25
N GLN A 168 7.41 3.49 -1.14
CA GLN A 168 7.37 2.86 0.18
C GLN A 168 6.41 1.67 0.22
N ALA A 169 5.24 1.77 -0.42
CA ALA A 169 4.31 0.65 -0.53
C ALA A 169 4.94 -0.54 -1.28
N ARG A 170 5.61 -0.27 -2.40
CA ARG A 170 6.35 -1.30 -3.15
C ARG A 170 7.47 -1.93 -2.33
N TRP A 171 8.26 -1.11 -1.63
CA TRP A 171 9.31 -1.59 -0.75
C TRP A 171 8.75 -2.50 0.36
N LEU A 172 7.62 -2.15 0.96
CA LEU A 172 6.95 -3.01 1.95
C LEU A 172 6.54 -4.36 1.37
N THR A 173 6.01 -4.38 0.15
CA THR A 173 5.69 -5.63 -0.55
C THR A 173 6.94 -6.48 -0.73
N GLU A 174 8.07 -5.91 -1.15
CA GLU A 174 9.34 -6.66 -1.26
C GLU A 174 9.79 -7.23 0.09
N GLN A 175 9.72 -6.43 1.17
CA GLN A 175 10.13 -6.87 2.51
C GLN A 175 9.27 -8.01 3.05
N ALA A 176 7.95 -7.99 2.79
CA ALA A 176 7.04 -9.05 3.22
C ALA A 176 7.35 -10.41 2.57
N LEU A 177 8.09 -10.43 1.47
CA LEU A 177 8.48 -11.64 0.73
C LEU A 177 9.86 -12.17 1.14
N GLN A 178 10.64 -11.43 1.95
CA GLN A 178 12.01 -11.81 2.31
C GLN A 178 12.08 -12.69 3.58
N PRO A 179 12.83 -13.81 3.55
CA PRO A 179 13.06 -14.63 4.75
C PRO A 179 13.82 -13.84 5.84
N GLY A 180 13.27 -13.81 7.05
CA GLY A 180 13.88 -13.07 8.17
C GLY A 180 13.57 -11.57 8.18
N SER A 181 12.51 -11.14 7.48
CA SER A 181 12.01 -9.77 7.52
C SER A 181 11.72 -9.31 8.96
N LYS A 182 11.76 -7.99 9.18
CA LYS A 182 11.24 -7.37 10.40
C LYS A 182 9.84 -7.91 10.70
N SER A 183 9.47 -8.00 11.98
CA SER A 183 8.13 -8.41 12.37
C SER A 183 7.09 -7.48 11.74
N GLU A 184 5.91 -8.02 11.44
CA GLU A 184 4.80 -7.26 10.83
C GLU A 184 4.50 -5.97 11.62
N THR A 185 4.52 -6.05 12.95
CA THR A 185 4.35 -4.90 13.85
C THR A 185 5.42 -3.83 13.63
N LEU A 186 6.71 -4.21 13.56
CA LEU A 186 7.80 -3.25 13.37
C LEU A 186 7.76 -2.60 11.99
N LEU A 187 7.48 -3.36 10.93
CA LEU A 187 7.32 -2.82 9.57
C LEU A 187 6.16 -1.83 9.49
N ARG A 188 5.03 -2.18 10.12
CA ARG A 188 3.87 -1.30 10.18
C ARG A 188 4.17 -0.01 10.94
N THR A 189 4.80 -0.09 12.11
CA THR A 189 5.16 1.09 12.90
C THR A 189 6.16 1.98 12.16
N GLU A 190 7.20 1.42 11.54
CA GLU A 190 8.15 2.20 10.72
C GLU A 190 7.43 2.90 9.56
N ASN A 191 6.49 2.22 8.89
CA ASN A 191 5.71 2.80 7.82
C ASN A 191 4.75 3.91 8.31
N ASP A 192 4.12 3.75 9.47
CA ASP A 192 3.27 4.79 10.06
C ASP A 192 4.12 6.02 10.44
N CYS A 193 5.34 5.82 10.94
CA CYS A 193 6.32 6.87 11.21
C CYS A 193 6.77 7.60 9.93
N ILE A 194 7.05 6.87 8.84
CA ILE A 194 7.38 7.45 7.52
C ILE A 194 6.21 8.29 6.98
N ARG A 195 4.97 7.81 7.12
CA ARG A 195 3.77 8.56 6.70
C ARG A 195 3.59 9.85 7.50
N LEU A 196 3.80 9.80 8.82
CA LEU A 196 3.80 10.98 9.69
C LEU A 196 4.88 11.98 9.25
N ALA A 197 6.11 11.50 9.02
CA ALA A 197 7.24 12.32 8.57
C ALA A 197 6.92 13.04 7.25
N LEU A 198 6.37 12.32 6.28
CA LEU A 198 6.02 12.86 4.97
C LEU A 198 4.82 13.81 5.02
N ALA A 199 3.80 13.51 5.81
CA ALA A 199 2.63 14.37 5.96
C ALA A 199 2.97 15.74 6.57
N HIS A 200 3.97 15.78 7.46
CA HIS A 200 4.38 16.99 8.17
C HIS A 200 5.82 17.41 7.83
N TRP A 201 6.33 17.02 6.66
CA TRP A 201 7.77 17.13 6.32
C TRP A 201 8.31 18.56 6.43
N LYS A 202 7.50 19.56 6.03
CA LYS A 202 7.85 20.99 6.18
C LYS A 202 7.87 21.43 7.63
N GLU A 203 6.92 20.95 8.41
CA GLU A 203 6.82 21.36 9.81
C GLU A 203 7.98 20.79 10.64
N PHE A 204 8.44 19.58 10.31
CA PHE A 204 9.64 18.96 10.85
C PHE A 204 10.95 19.45 10.18
N GLY A 205 10.87 20.35 9.20
CA GLY A 205 12.05 20.87 8.51
C GLY A 205 12.88 19.80 7.78
N LEU A 206 12.25 18.70 7.35
CA LEU A 206 12.95 17.57 6.74
C LEU A 206 13.61 17.97 5.42
N VAL A 207 14.81 17.45 5.20
CA VAL A 207 15.56 17.52 3.95
C VAL A 207 15.76 16.12 3.41
N GLY A 208 15.77 15.96 2.09
CA GLY A 208 15.84 14.64 1.50
C GLY A 208 15.56 14.67 0.02
N GLY A 209 15.17 13.51 -0.50
CA GLY A 209 14.77 13.36 -1.88
C GLY A 209 14.71 11.90 -2.29
N ALA A 210 14.57 11.69 -3.59
CA ALA A 210 14.49 10.36 -4.18
C ALA A 210 15.39 10.24 -5.40
N VAL A 211 15.89 9.03 -5.65
CA VAL A 211 16.54 8.68 -6.91
C VAL A 211 15.47 8.17 -7.86
N ALA A 212 15.33 8.86 -8.98
CA ALA A 212 14.55 8.40 -10.12
C ALA A 212 15.47 7.69 -11.11
N ALA A 213 15.05 6.53 -11.61
CA ALA A 213 15.71 5.78 -12.68
C ALA A 213 14.66 5.07 -13.53
N ASP A 214 14.91 4.97 -14.84
CA ASP A 214 14.03 4.28 -15.80
C ASP A 214 12.55 4.73 -15.74
N GLY A 215 12.33 6.03 -15.50
CA GLY A 215 10.99 6.63 -15.47
C GLY A 215 10.21 6.43 -14.16
N GLN A 216 10.84 5.92 -13.10
CA GLN A 216 10.21 5.74 -11.79
C GLN A 216 11.14 6.08 -10.63
N LEU A 217 10.58 6.32 -9.43
CA LEU A 217 11.38 6.40 -8.21
C LEU A 217 11.81 4.99 -7.79
N ILE A 218 13.08 4.84 -7.43
CA ILE A 218 13.67 3.54 -7.08
C ILE A 218 14.25 3.50 -5.67
N ALA A 219 14.55 4.67 -5.10
CA ALA A 219 15.08 4.82 -3.77
C ALA A 219 14.76 6.22 -3.24
N TYR A 220 14.67 6.39 -1.93
CA TYR A 220 14.49 7.68 -1.30
C TYR A 220 15.21 7.78 0.04
N THR A 221 15.45 9.01 0.47
CA THR A 221 16.02 9.32 1.78
C THR A 221 15.36 10.55 2.40
N LEU A 222 15.13 10.51 3.70
CA LEU A 222 14.57 11.58 4.51
C LEU A 222 15.48 11.80 5.73
N ALA A 223 15.84 13.04 5.98
CA ALA A 223 16.74 13.43 7.03
C ALA A 223 16.28 14.71 7.75
N GLU A 224 16.63 14.83 9.02
CA GLU A 224 16.31 15.96 9.89
C GLU A 224 17.60 16.73 10.24
N PRO A 225 17.65 18.05 10.05
CA PRO A 225 18.70 18.89 10.62
C PRO A 225 18.59 18.91 12.14
N VAL A 226 19.68 18.58 12.85
CA VAL A 226 19.68 18.50 14.31
C VAL A 226 20.51 19.63 14.96
N PRO A 227 20.30 19.96 16.25
CA PRO A 227 20.87 21.15 16.89
C PRO A 227 22.39 21.25 16.87
N ASP A 228 23.10 20.12 16.87
CA ASP A 228 24.58 20.09 16.82
C ASP A 228 25.17 20.44 15.43
N GLY A 229 24.33 20.79 14.46
CA GLY A 229 24.71 21.15 13.10
C GLY A 229 24.95 19.95 12.19
N SER A 230 24.79 18.72 12.68
CA SER A 230 24.79 17.52 11.84
C SER A 230 23.42 17.29 11.17
N LEU A 231 23.39 16.33 10.25
CA LEU A 231 22.17 15.91 9.58
C LEU A 231 21.88 14.44 9.87
N GLN A 232 20.70 14.16 10.41
CA GLN A 232 20.29 12.82 10.83
C GLN A 232 19.40 12.15 9.79
N VAL A 233 19.84 11.01 9.24
CA VAL A 233 19.11 10.24 8.22
C VAL A 233 18.22 9.20 8.90
N HIS A 234 16.94 9.52 9.06
CA HIS A 234 15.94 8.61 9.66
C HIS A 234 15.54 7.47 8.72
N PHE A 235 15.31 7.80 7.45
CA PHE A 235 14.77 6.85 6.50
C PHE A 235 15.60 6.86 5.23
N GLU A 236 16.06 5.67 4.82
CA GLU A 236 16.68 5.42 3.53
C GLU A 236 16.16 4.07 3.02
N LYS A 237 15.53 4.08 1.86
CA LYS A 237 14.86 2.91 1.28
C LYS A 237 15.19 2.82 -0.20
N GLY A 238 15.27 1.60 -0.71
CA GLY A 238 15.56 1.32 -2.12
C GLY A 238 15.01 -0.04 -2.53
N LEU A 239 14.54 -0.14 -3.77
CA LEU A 239 14.02 -1.38 -4.33
C LEU A 239 15.17 -2.34 -4.64
N ALA A 240 14.95 -3.61 -4.34
CA ALA A 240 15.95 -4.67 -4.52
C ALA A 240 16.19 -5.02 -6.00
N GLU A 241 15.19 -4.79 -6.87
CA GLU A 241 15.31 -5.00 -8.32
C GLU A 241 16.40 -4.11 -8.96
N TYR A 242 16.75 -2.99 -8.31
CA TYR A 242 17.78 -2.05 -8.72
C TYR A 242 19.07 -2.30 -7.94
N ASP A 243 19.92 -3.21 -8.42
CA ASP A 243 21.21 -3.51 -7.77
C ASP A 243 22.10 -2.25 -7.69
N GLY A 244 22.34 -1.77 -6.47
CA GLY A 244 23.05 -0.53 -6.22
C GLY A 244 22.18 0.64 -5.73
N SER A 245 20.86 0.49 -5.68
CA SER A 245 19.89 1.55 -5.32
C SER A 245 20.24 2.24 -4.00
N TYR A 246 20.51 1.47 -2.94
CA TYR A 246 20.95 2.00 -1.64
C TYR A 246 22.30 2.74 -1.70
N GLN A 247 23.24 2.29 -2.52
CA GLN A 247 24.53 2.96 -2.66
C GLN A 247 24.38 4.28 -3.43
N VAL A 248 23.49 4.31 -4.42
CA VAL A 248 23.24 5.47 -5.27
C VAL A 248 22.50 6.54 -4.49
N VAL A 249 21.39 6.22 -3.81
CA VAL A 249 20.66 7.22 -3.00
C VAL A 249 21.54 7.82 -1.91
N ASN A 250 22.40 7.00 -1.30
CA ASN A 250 23.31 7.47 -0.26
C ASN A 250 24.35 8.46 -0.81
N GLN A 251 25.00 8.15 -1.94
CA GLN A 251 25.96 9.05 -2.56
C GLN A 251 25.28 10.29 -3.17
N ASP A 252 24.20 10.11 -3.90
CA ASP A 252 23.49 11.19 -4.59
C ASP A 252 22.92 12.20 -3.58
N PHE A 253 22.45 11.73 -2.43
CA PHE A 253 22.05 12.60 -1.34
C PHE A 253 23.23 13.39 -0.78
N ALA A 254 24.37 12.75 -0.51
CA ALA A 254 25.57 13.46 -0.06
C ALA A 254 26.04 14.53 -1.07
N VAL A 255 25.97 14.22 -2.38
CA VAL A 255 26.23 15.19 -3.47
C VAL A 255 25.24 16.34 -3.44
N PHE A 256 23.94 16.05 -3.28
CA PHE A 256 22.88 17.07 -3.19
C PHE A 256 23.04 18.01 -1.99
N LEU A 257 23.58 17.51 -0.88
CA LEU A 257 23.88 18.36 0.27
C LEU A 257 24.97 19.37 -0.04
N ASN A 258 25.89 19.06 -0.98
CA ASN A 258 26.90 19.97 -1.51
C ASN A 258 27.67 20.72 -0.40
N GLY A 259 28.09 19.97 0.62
CA GLY A 259 28.85 20.52 1.76
C GLY A 259 28.05 21.35 2.77
N ARG A 260 26.70 21.42 2.68
CA ARG A 260 25.87 22.12 3.67
C ARG A 260 25.97 21.57 5.09
N TYR A 261 26.35 20.30 5.23
CA TYR A 261 26.52 19.61 6.51
C TYR A 261 27.86 18.89 6.51
N GLU A 262 28.62 19.00 7.59
CA GLU A 262 29.91 18.30 7.72
C GLU A 262 29.70 16.81 8.04
N LEU A 263 28.74 16.51 8.93
CA LEU A 263 28.49 15.18 9.45
C LEU A 263 27.07 14.70 9.11
N LEU A 264 26.99 13.46 8.62
CA LEU A 264 25.76 12.70 8.45
C LEU A 264 25.69 11.62 9.52
N ASN A 265 24.64 11.66 10.33
CA ASN A 265 24.33 10.63 11.29
C ASN A 265 23.33 9.65 10.65
N ARG A 266 23.70 8.37 10.51
CA ARG A 266 22.81 7.35 9.93
C ARG A 266 22.16 6.45 10.99
N GLU A 267 22.05 6.93 12.23
CA GLU A 267 21.43 6.26 13.37
C GLU A 267 22.07 4.91 13.74
N GLU A 268 21.41 4.13 14.58
CA GLU A 268 21.90 2.89 15.18
C GLU A 268 21.62 1.61 14.38
N ASP A 269 22.32 0.52 14.69
CA ASP A 269 22.11 -0.77 14.00
C ASP A 269 21.10 -1.68 14.69
N MET A 270 20.60 -1.32 15.88
CA MET A 270 19.61 -2.06 16.67
C MET A 270 20.01 -3.53 16.93
N GLY A 271 21.30 -3.85 16.85
CA GLY A 271 21.81 -5.22 16.99
C GLY A 271 21.68 -6.09 15.73
N ASP A 272 21.19 -5.55 14.61
CA ASP A 272 21.11 -6.28 13.34
C ASP A 272 22.52 -6.45 12.72
N PRO A 273 23.01 -7.69 12.54
CA PRO A 273 24.36 -7.93 12.02
C PRO A 273 24.55 -7.46 10.57
N GLY A 274 23.49 -7.53 9.74
CA GLY A 274 23.51 -7.10 8.35
C GLY A 274 23.58 -5.59 8.23
N LEU A 275 22.76 -4.88 9.00
CA LEU A 275 22.76 -3.42 9.10
C LEU A 275 24.09 -2.91 9.66
N ARG A 276 24.60 -3.55 10.73
CA ARG A 276 25.92 -3.27 11.30
C ARG A 276 27.02 -3.40 10.25
N HIS A 277 27.04 -4.52 9.52
CA HIS A 277 28.00 -4.73 8.44
C HIS A 277 27.86 -3.66 7.34
N ALA A 278 26.63 -3.32 6.94
CA ALA A 278 26.36 -2.30 5.94
C ALA A 278 26.79 -0.89 6.37
N LYS A 279 26.63 -0.53 7.64
CA LYS A 279 27.06 0.78 8.18
C LYS A 279 28.58 0.86 8.33
N LEU A 280 29.22 -0.16 8.93
CA LEU A 280 30.69 -0.23 9.05
C LEU A 280 31.38 -0.23 7.67
N ALA A 281 30.72 -0.80 6.67
CA ALA A 281 31.17 -0.82 5.28
C ALA A 281 31.39 0.58 4.66
N TYR A 282 30.71 1.61 5.17
CA TYR A 282 30.93 3.01 4.77
C TYR A 282 32.02 3.71 5.59
N SER A 283 32.74 2.98 6.46
CA SER A 283 33.85 3.52 7.27
C SER A 283 33.44 4.76 8.07
N PRO A 284 32.56 4.62 9.07
CA PRO A 284 32.12 5.75 9.90
C PRO A 284 33.33 6.50 10.45
N THR A 285 33.23 7.83 10.45
CA THR A 285 34.25 8.73 10.98
C THR A 285 34.31 8.63 12.51
N MET A 286 33.14 8.53 13.14
CA MET A 286 33.00 8.43 14.59
C MET A 286 31.71 7.71 14.98
N PHE A 287 31.61 7.36 16.26
CA PHE A 287 30.39 6.82 16.86
C PHE A 287 29.87 7.78 17.91
N LEU A 288 28.55 7.98 17.94
CA LEU A 288 27.88 8.47 19.13
C LEU A 288 27.57 7.25 19.99
N ARG A 289 28.24 7.16 21.13
CA ARG A 289 28.11 6.03 22.05
C ARG A 289 26.93 6.25 22.98
N LYS A 290 26.19 5.18 23.23
CA LYS A 290 25.05 5.18 24.15
C LYS A 290 25.20 4.10 25.20
N TYR A 291 24.50 4.32 26.31
CA TYR A 291 24.60 3.51 27.51
C TYR A 291 23.22 3.17 28.07
N THR A 292 23.13 2.01 28.71
CA THR A 292 22.07 1.72 29.69
C THR A 292 22.55 2.19 31.06
N VAL A 293 21.72 2.92 31.80
CA VAL A 293 22.05 3.39 33.15
C VAL A 293 21.00 2.88 34.14
N LEU A 294 21.45 2.14 35.15
CA LEU A 294 20.64 1.76 36.30
C LEU A 294 20.89 2.77 37.41
N TRP A 295 19.82 3.43 37.87
CA TRP A 295 19.83 4.38 38.98
C TRP A 295 19.26 3.72 40.24
N ASP A 296 19.96 3.85 41.37
CA ASP A 296 19.52 3.42 42.70
C ASP A 296 20.05 4.38 43.78
N ALA A 297 19.16 5.25 44.28
CA ALA A 297 19.47 6.24 45.31
C ALA A 297 19.93 5.62 46.64
N GLU A 298 19.59 4.35 46.88
CA GLU A 298 19.89 3.61 48.12
C GLU A 298 21.12 2.70 47.99
N ALA A 299 21.81 2.69 46.84
CA ALA A 299 22.98 1.87 46.63
C ALA A 299 24.10 2.25 47.62
N THR A 300 24.80 1.24 48.14
CA THR A 300 25.94 1.39 49.06
C THR A 300 27.27 1.18 48.33
N GLU A 301 28.37 1.67 48.90
CA GLU A 301 29.72 1.43 48.39
C GLU A 301 29.98 -0.09 48.26
N GLY A 302 29.98 -0.60 47.02
CA GLY A 302 30.04 -2.03 46.70
C GLY A 302 29.05 -2.50 45.63
N HIS A 303 28.09 -1.66 45.23
CA HIS A 303 27.27 -1.87 44.02
C HIS A 303 28.21 -1.93 42.79
N PRO A 304 28.01 -2.84 41.82
CA PRO A 304 28.92 -2.97 40.68
C PRO A 304 28.95 -1.66 39.87
N ALA A 305 29.99 -0.85 40.09
CA ALA A 305 30.40 0.21 39.19
C ALA A 305 30.91 -0.46 37.91
N ALA A 306 30.03 -0.66 36.94
CA ALA A 306 30.44 -1.20 35.64
C ALA A 306 31.14 -0.10 34.84
N PHE A 307 32.44 0.06 35.10
CA PHE A 307 33.37 0.64 34.14
C PHE A 307 34.61 -0.25 34.05
N PRO A 308 34.70 -1.18 33.09
CA PRO A 308 35.97 -1.60 32.56
C PRO A 308 36.32 -0.68 31.38
N VAL A 309 37.23 0.26 31.63
CA VAL A 309 37.95 0.95 30.56
C VAL A 309 38.75 -0.10 29.78
N ARG A 310 38.49 -0.16 28.46
CA ARG A 310 39.19 -0.90 27.37
C ARG A 310 38.69 -2.33 27.09
N GLY A 311 38.05 -2.49 25.92
CA GLY A 311 37.71 -3.80 25.35
C GLY A 311 37.59 -3.87 23.82
N ALA A 312 37.49 -2.76 23.08
CA ALA A 312 37.56 -2.77 21.62
C ALA A 312 38.19 -1.47 21.10
N VAL A 313 39.17 -1.59 20.20
CA VAL A 313 39.80 -0.44 19.53
C VAL A 313 38.86 0.02 18.43
N TYR A 314 38.04 1.02 18.73
CA TYR A 314 37.31 1.81 17.75
C TYR A 314 38.16 3.04 17.36
N PRO A 315 37.97 3.66 16.17
CA PRO A 315 38.66 4.90 15.85
C PRO A 315 38.44 5.92 16.99
N GLU A 316 39.52 6.54 17.46
CA GLU A 316 39.42 7.62 18.45
C GLU A 316 38.60 8.76 17.84
N ASN A 317 37.59 9.24 18.57
CA ASN A 317 36.85 10.44 18.16
C ASN A 317 37.85 11.59 18.05
N PRO A 318 37.91 12.32 16.92
CA PRO A 318 38.67 13.56 16.88
C PRO A 318 38.11 14.53 17.93
N ALA A 319 38.95 15.41 18.47
CA ALA A 319 38.53 16.44 19.42
C ALA A 319 37.33 17.21 18.83
N GLN A 320 36.28 17.40 19.61
CA GLN A 320 35.12 18.17 19.19
C GLN A 320 35.55 19.60 18.83
N PRO A 321 35.12 20.16 17.68
CA PRO A 321 35.32 21.57 17.42
C PRO A 321 34.53 22.38 18.46
N GLU A 322 35.12 23.47 18.95
CA GLU A 322 34.41 24.41 19.83
C GLU A 322 33.14 24.92 19.13
N PRO A 323 32.03 25.13 19.86
CA PRO A 323 30.80 25.65 19.28
C PRO A 323 31.06 27.05 18.71
N THR A 324 31.17 27.15 17.39
CA THR A 324 31.15 28.43 16.70
C THR A 324 29.71 28.91 16.60
N GLU A 325 29.46 30.16 17.01
CA GLU A 325 28.17 30.83 16.81
C GLU A 325 27.64 30.61 15.39
N PRO A 326 26.32 30.37 15.21
CA PRO A 326 25.75 30.22 13.89
C PRO A 326 26.02 31.50 13.11
N ALA A 327 26.86 31.39 12.07
CA ALA A 327 27.09 32.49 11.15
C ALA A 327 25.73 32.92 10.58
N ALA A 328 25.35 34.17 10.82
CA ALA A 328 24.18 34.79 10.22
C ALA A 328 24.28 34.57 8.70
N ALA A 329 23.29 33.88 8.14
CA ALA A 329 23.18 33.65 6.71
C ALA A 329 22.92 35.00 6.00
N GLU A 330 23.99 35.75 5.72
CA GLU A 330 23.94 36.87 4.79
C GLU A 330 23.86 36.33 3.36
N SER A 331 22.77 36.69 2.70
CA SER A 331 22.49 36.42 1.29
C SER A 331 23.59 37.00 0.40
N THR A 332 24.39 36.15 -0.23
CA THR A 332 25.22 36.51 -1.39
C THR A 332 24.91 35.59 -2.58
N PRO A 333 25.05 36.10 -3.83
CA PRO A 333 24.25 35.66 -4.96
C PRO A 333 24.73 34.32 -5.55
N VAL A 334 23.75 33.50 -5.91
CA VAL A 334 23.90 32.21 -6.60
C VAL A 334 24.41 32.41 -8.02
N GLU A 335 25.49 31.71 -8.40
CA GLU A 335 25.65 31.06 -9.74
C GLU A 335 26.94 30.20 -9.85
N PRO A 336 26.97 29.13 -10.68
CA PRO A 336 25.85 28.42 -11.30
C PRO A 336 25.53 27.13 -10.53
N GLN A 337 24.24 26.86 -10.36
CA GLN A 337 23.77 25.61 -9.78
C GLN A 337 24.20 24.42 -10.65
N PRO A 338 24.55 23.25 -10.07
CA PRO A 338 24.52 22.01 -10.83
C PRO A 338 23.10 21.90 -11.40
N ARG A 339 23.00 21.69 -12.72
CA ARG A 339 21.75 21.70 -13.51
C ARG A 339 20.59 21.16 -12.66
N GLN A 340 19.67 22.05 -12.26
CA GLN A 340 18.37 21.65 -11.75
C GLN A 340 17.70 20.85 -12.85
N VAL A 341 17.70 19.53 -12.70
CA VAL A 341 16.86 18.68 -13.52
C VAL A 341 15.46 18.87 -12.96
N THR A 342 14.62 19.63 -13.65
CA THR A 342 13.23 19.84 -13.22
C THR A 342 12.47 18.52 -13.33
N TRP A 343 11.39 18.36 -12.58
CA TRP A 343 10.47 17.23 -12.69
C TRP A 343 10.07 16.92 -14.15
N GLU A 344 10.01 17.95 -15.00
CA GLU A 344 9.71 17.88 -16.44
C GLU A 344 10.85 17.25 -17.26
N GLU A 345 12.11 17.38 -16.81
CA GLU A 345 13.28 16.76 -17.43
C GLU A 345 13.49 15.29 -16.97
N VAL A 346 13.05 14.94 -15.75
CA VAL A 346 13.16 13.57 -15.19
C VAL A 346 12.07 12.65 -15.74
N PHE A 347 10.86 13.21 -15.89
CA PHE A 347 9.70 12.52 -16.42
C PHE A 347 9.32 13.18 -17.74
N ASP A 348 10.09 12.91 -18.79
CA ASP A 348 9.56 13.07 -20.13
C ASP A 348 8.46 12.00 -20.28
N LYS A 349 7.25 12.44 -19.91
CA LYS A 349 5.99 11.72 -19.68
C LYS A 349 5.76 11.17 -18.26
N ALA A 350 5.33 12.04 -17.33
CA ALA A 350 4.37 11.62 -16.30
C ALA A 350 3.47 12.78 -15.80
N PRO A 351 2.21 12.50 -15.46
CA PRO A 351 1.09 13.41 -15.72
C PRO A 351 0.47 14.04 -14.45
N CYS A 352 1.04 13.76 -13.27
CA CYS A 352 0.39 13.99 -11.98
C CYS A 352 0.37 15.47 -11.53
N LYS A 353 1.46 16.22 -11.74
CA LYS A 353 1.53 17.65 -11.42
C LYS A 353 0.65 18.48 -12.35
N SER A 354 0.66 18.11 -13.63
CA SER A 354 -0.30 18.63 -14.61
C SER A 354 -1.73 18.29 -14.22
N MET A 355 -2.01 17.16 -13.55
CA MET A 355 -3.37 16.78 -13.19
C MET A 355 -3.93 17.63 -12.05
N GLN A 356 -3.19 17.93 -10.97
CA GLN A 356 -3.70 18.80 -9.89
C GLN A 356 -3.89 20.25 -10.35
N GLU A 357 -2.89 20.81 -11.03
CA GLU A 357 -2.96 22.18 -11.57
C GLU A 357 -4.01 22.29 -12.69
N ASN A 358 -4.14 21.27 -13.57
CA ASN A 358 -5.24 21.22 -14.53
C ASN A 358 -6.58 20.93 -13.85
N PHE A 359 -6.66 20.14 -12.79
CA PHE A 359 -7.93 19.80 -12.14
C PHE A 359 -8.53 21.03 -11.47
N GLU A 360 -7.72 21.82 -10.73
CA GLU A 360 -8.17 23.08 -10.14
C GLU A 360 -8.47 24.16 -11.19
N ALA A 361 -7.61 24.30 -12.23
CA ALA A 361 -7.88 25.21 -13.34
C ALA A 361 -9.13 24.81 -14.15
N ARG A 362 -9.42 23.51 -14.28
CA ARG A 362 -10.57 22.97 -15.03
C ARG A 362 -11.80 22.77 -14.15
N LYS A 363 -11.69 22.80 -12.82
CA LYS A 363 -12.82 22.99 -11.89
C LYS A 363 -13.46 24.36 -12.09
N GLN A 364 -12.67 25.34 -12.53
CA GLN A 364 -13.16 26.65 -12.96
C GLN A 364 -13.68 26.68 -14.42
N CYS A 365 -13.64 25.55 -15.14
CA CYS A 365 -14.23 25.46 -16.47
C CYS A 365 -15.75 25.59 -16.36
N LYS A 366 -16.30 26.65 -16.95
CA LYS A 366 -17.75 26.93 -16.95
C LYS A 366 -18.57 25.76 -17.51
N VAL A 367 -18.03 25.01 -18.46
CA VAL A 367 -18.69 23.83 -19.03
C VAL A 367 -18.77 22.72 -17.98
N TRP A 368 -17.67 22.41 -17.29
CA TRP A 368 -17.68 21.41 -16.22
C TRP A 368 -18.63 21.80 -15.09
N GLN A 369 -18.56 23.04 -14.59
CA GLN A 369 -19.44 23.50 -13.50
C GLN A 369 -20.93 23.34 -13.86
N SER A 370 -21.27 23.62 -15.12
CA SER A 370 -22.64 23.45 -15.59
C SER A 370 -23.03 21.97 -15.75
N VAL A 371 -22.12 21.12 -16.21
CA VAL A 371 -22.32 19.66 -16.27
C VAL A 371 -22.49 19.09 -14.87
N GLU A 372 -21.63 19.46 -13.93
CA GLU A 372 -21.67 19.01 -12.54
C GLU A 372 -22.98 19.40 -11.86
N ALA A 373 -23.42 20.66 -11.99
CA ALA A 373 -24.71 21.11 -11.48
C ALA A 373 -25.89 20.36 -12.14
N GLY A 374 -25.83 20.15 -13.47
CA GLY A 374 -26.85 19.39 -14.19
C GLY A 374 -26.94 17.93 -13.75
N LEU A 375 -25.81 17.32 -13.39
CA LEU A 375 -25.76 15.96 -12.84
C LEU A 375 -26.45 15.92 -11.46
N ASP A 376 -26.19 16.91 -10.60
CA ASP A 376 -26.85 16.98 -9.29
C ASP A 376 -28.37 17.17 -9.43
N GLU A 377 -28.82 18.08 -10.31
CA GLU A 377 -30.25 18.26 -10.63
C GLU A 377 -30.90 16.97 -11.11
N TRP A 378 -30.20 16.22 -11.99
CA TRP A 378 -30.69 14.95 -12.51
C TRP A 378 -30.85 13.90 -11.41
N ILE A 379 -29.85 13.79 -10.53
CA ILE A 379 -29.84 12.81 -9.45
C ILE A 379 -30.92 13.13 -8.42
N GLU A 380 -31.11 14.40 -8.08
CA GLU A 380 -32.20 14.82 -7.21
C GLU A 380 -33.57 14.47 -7.81
N ALA A 381 -33.75 14.66 -9.12
CA ALA A 381 -35.00 14.37 -9.80
C ALA A 381 -35.28 12.86 -9.95
N GLN A 382 -34.25 12.06 -10.20
CA GLN A 382 -34.38 10.63 -10.48
C GLN A 382 -34.11 9.72 -9.26
N GLY A 383 -33.56 10.27 -8.18
CA GLY A 383 -33.22 9.53 -6.97
C GLY A 383 -34.35 8.67 -6.41
N PRO A 384 -35.61 9.16 -6.33
CA PRO A 384 -36.73 8.32 -5.89
C PRO A 384 -36.99 7.11 -6.78
N GLU A 385 -36.81 7.22 -8.10
CA GLU A 385 -36.95 6.08 -9.01
C GLU A 385 -35.77 5.11 -8.88
N ALA A 386 -34.56 5.63 -8.70
CA ALA A 386 -33.37 4.80 -8.46
C ALA A 386 -33.53 3.94 -7.20
N VAL A 387 -33.94 4.54 -6.08
CA VAL A 387 -34.20 3.81 -4.83
C VAL A 387 -35.29 2.76 -5.04
N ARG A 388 -36.40 3.12 -5.70
CA ARG A 388 -37.49 2.18 -5.98
C ARG A 388 -37.04 0.98 -6.80
N ILE A 389 -36.17 1.18 -7.80
CA ILE A 389 -35.63 0.08 -8.63
C ILE A 389 -34.68 -0.78 -7.80
N SER A 390 -33.76 -0.18 -7.04
CA SER A 390 -32.85 -0.92 -6.16
C SER A 390 -33.60 -1.80 -5.15
N ASP A 391 -34.63 -1.26 -4.49
CA ASP A 391 -35.44 -2.00 -3.50
C ASP A 391 -36.25 -3.11 -4.17
N ASP A 392 -36.73 -2.87 -5.40
CA ASP A 392 -37.46 -3.87 -6.17
C ASP A 392 -36.56 -5.03 -6.62
N LEU A 393 -35.31 -4.78 -6.98
CA LEU A 393 -34.30 -5.82 -7.23
C LEU A 393 -34.00 -6.59 -5.94
N ALA A 394 -33.78 -5.89 -4.82
CA ALA A 394 -33.57 -6.49 -3.51
C ALA A 394 -34.71 -7.42 -3.07
N ALA A 395 -35.96 -7.04 -3.36
CA ALA A 395 -37.15 -7.83 -3.03
C ALA A 395 -37.37 -9.03 -3.97
N HIS A 396 -36.77 -9.03 -5.17
CA HIS A 396 -36.93 -10.07 -6.18
C HIS A 396 -35.57 -10.55 -6.71
N PRO A 397 -34.70 -11.11 -5.84
CA PRO A 397 -33.36 -11.51 -6.23
C PRO A 397 -33.39 -12.64 -7.26
N GLU A 398 -32.60 -12.51 -8.32
CA GLU A 398 -32.43 -13.52 -9.36
C GLU A 398 -30.99 -14.03 -9.39
N LEU A 399 -30.79 -15.34 -9.42
CA LEU A 399 -29.46 -15.94 -9.38
C LEU A 399 -28.68 -15.71 -10.69
N SER A 400 -27.36 -15.83 -10.62
CA SER A 400 -26.45 -15.74 -11.76
C SER A 400 -26.92 -16.57 -12.96
N GLY A 401 -27.10 -15.91 -14.11
CA GLY A 401 -27.59 -16.50 -15.36
C GLY A 401 -29.12 -16.66 -15.46
N GLY A 402 -29.87 -16.44 -14.38
CA GLY A 402 -31.34 -16.46 -14.31
C GLY A 402 -31.99 -15.08 -14.14
N GLU A 403 -31.18 -14.04 -14.10
CA GLU A 403 -31.48 -12.61 -13.93
C GLU A 403 -32.20 -11.91 -15.10
N VAL A 404 -33.30 -12.52 -15.56
CA VAL A 404 -34.09 -12.07 -16.70
C VAL A 404 -34.80 -10.76 -16.39
N ARG A 405 -35.49 -10.68 -15.25
CA ARG A 405 -36.31 -9.53 -14.87
C ARG A 405 -35.43 -8.30 -14.62
N SER A 406 -34.33 -8.45 -13.90
CA SER A 406 -33.38 -7.37 -13.62
C SER A 406 -32.78 -6.80 -14.90
N SER A 407 -32.37 -7.68 -15.83
CA SER A 407 -31.87 -7.30 -17.16
C SER A 407 -32.93 -6.52 -17.96
N GLU A 408 -34.17 -7.01 -18.03
CA GLU A 408 -35.29 -6.35 -18.72
C GLU A 408 -35.64 -4.98 -18.13
N ILE A 409 -35.58 -4.82 -16.80
CA ILE A 409 -35.82 -3.54 -16.11
C ILE A 409 -34.82 -2.49 -16.60
N PHE A 410 -33.52 -2.79 -16.54
CA PHE A 410 -32.49 -1.84 -16.95
C PHE A 410 -32.53 -1.57 -18.46
N ALA A 411 -32.65 -2.61 -19.29
CA ALA A 411 -32.74 -2.45 -20.74
C ALA A 411 -33.93 -1.57 -21.15
N SER A 412 -35.11 -1.81 -20.57
CA SER A 412 -36.31 -1.01 -20.82
C SER A 412 -36.16 0.43 -20.33
N LEU A 413 -35.57 0.63 -19.15
CA LEU A 413 -35.31 1.95 -18.60
C LEU A 413 -34.39 2.74 -19.53
N LEU A 414 -33.25 2.18 -19.92
CA LEU A 414 -32.28 2.82 -20.82
C LEU A 414 -32.90 3.18 -22.19
N ALA A 415 -33.74 2.30 -22.75
CA ALA A 415 -34.47 2.58 -23.98
C ALA A 415 -35.41 3.80 -23.83
N ARG A 416 -36.11 3.94 -22.69
CA ARG A 416 -36.95 5.12 -22.40
C ARG A 416 -36.14 6.42 -22.31
N HIS A 417 -34.88 6.35 -21.89
CA HIS A 417 -33.95 7.49 -21.87
C HIS A 417 -33.18 7.70 -23.19
N GLY A 418 -33.60 7.00 -24.25
CA GLY A 418 -33.12 7.22 -25.62
C GLY A 418 -31.80 6.55 -25.95
N PHE A 419 -31.40 5.52 -25.21
CA PHE A 419 -30.28 4.66 -25.61
C PHE A 419 -30.71 3.67 -26.70
N ALA A 420 -29.80 3.35 -27.61
CA ALA A 420 -29.94 2.21 -28.51
C ALA A 420 -29.57 0.94 -27.74
N VAL A 421 -30.58 0.12 -27.42
CA VAL A 421 -30.43 -1.08 -26.57
C VAL A 421 -30.46 -2.35 -27.42
N GLU A 422 -29.49 -3.23 -27.20
CA GLU A 422 -29.41 -4.58 -27.72
C GLU A 422 -29.53 -5.57 -26.55
N GLN A 423 -30.57 -6.40 -26.57
CA GLN A 423 -30.84 -7.45 -25.57
C GLN A 423 -31.56 -8.61 -26.29
N PRO A 424 -31.09 -9.86 -26.19
CA PRO A 424 -29.86 -10.29 -25.52
C PRO A 424 -28.60 -9.80 -26.25
N PHE A 425 -27.47 -9.71 -25.53
CA PHE A 425 -26.17 -9.31 -26.09
C PHE A 425 -25.15 -10.46 -26.02
N MET A 426 -24.37 -10.66 -27.09
CA MET A 426 -23.33 -11.72 -27.17
C MET A 426 -23.84 -13.13 -26.81
N GLU A 427 -25.03 -13.49 -27.29
CA GLU A 427 -25.67 -14.78 -27.04
C GLU A 427 -25.96 -15.08 -25.55
N MET A 428 -25.78 -14.10 -24.65
CA MET A 428 -26.09 -14.21 -23.24
C MET A 428 -27.51 -13.65 -23.00
N PRO A 429 -28.50 -14.50 -22.63
CA PRO A 429 -29.91 -14.11 -22.55
C PRO A 429 -30.19 -12.91 -21.65
N THR A 430 -29.42 -12.78 -20.56
CA THR A 430 -29.59 -11.75 -19.55
C THR A 430 -28.56 -10.64 -19.65
N ALA A 431 -27.72 -10.61 -20.70
CA ALA A 431 -26.84 -9.47 -20.98
C ALA A 431 -27.53 -8.45 -21.88
N PHE A 432 -27.19 -7.17 -21.72
CA PHE A 432 -27.63 -6.13 -22.63
C PHE A 432 -26.51 -5.13 -22.90
N MET A 433 -26.67 -4.37 -23.97
CA MET A 433 -25.77 -3.30 -24.35
C MET A 433 -26.56 -2.09 -24.79
N ALA A 434 -26.45 -0.99 -24.04
CA ALA A 434 -27.10 0.26 -24.33
C ALA A 434 -26.05 1.32 -24.73
N ARG A 435 -26.21 1.91 -25.92
CA ARG A 435 -25.26 2.90 -26.44
C ARG A 435 -25.97 4.22 -26.75
N LYS A 436 -25.35 5.34 -26.39
CA LYS A 436 -25.78 6.67 -26.82
C LYS A 436 -24.56 7.50 -27.23
N THR A 437 -24.47 7.80 -28.53
CA THR A 437 -23.45 8.69 -29.09
C THR A 437 -24.02 10.10 -29.19
N LEU A 438 -23.32 11.05 -28.59
CA LEU A 438 -23.70 12.46 -28.52
C LEU A 438 -22.82 13.29 -29.45
N GLY A 439 -23.43 14.25 -30.15
CA GLY A 439 -22.72 15.12 -31.09
C GLY A 439 -22.00 14.32 -32.19
N HIS A 440 -20.71 14.56 -32.36
CA HIS A 440 -19.85 13.84 -33.31
C HIS A 440 -19.24 12.54 -32.76
N GLY A 441 -19.59 12.16 -31.53
CA GLY A 441 -18.90 11.12 -30.77
C GLY A 441 -17.58 11.62 -30.19
N GLY A 442 -16.97 10.82 -29.32
CA GLY A 442 -15.81 11.23 -28.54
C GLY A 442 -15.37 10.10 -27.60
N PRO A 443 -14.72 10.42 -26.46
CA PRO A 443 -14.39 9.44 -25.44
C PRO A 443 -15.58 8.52 -25.12
N VAL A 444 -15.30 7.23 -25.00
CA VAL A 444 -16.30 6.21 -24.68
C VAL A 444 -16.21 5.92 -23.18
N VAL A 445 -17.22 6.38 -22.43
CA VAL A 445 -17.35 6.07 -20.99
C VAL A 445 -18.36 4.95 -20.84
N ALA A 446 -17.92 3.82 -20.30
CA ALA A 446 -18.75 2.64 -20.11
C ALA A 446 -19.11 2.47 -18.62
N PHE A 447 -20.39 2.28 -18.33
CA PHE A 447 -20.89 1.95 -17.00
C PHE A 447 -21.29 0.47 -16.98
N LEU A 448 -20.70 -0.30 -16.08
CA LEU A 448 -20.92 -1.75 -15.99
C LEU A 448 -22.00 -2.04 -14.94
N VAL A 449 -23.05 -2.75 -15.34
CA VAL A 449 -24.27 -2.97 -14.56
C VAL A 449 -24.34 -4.44 -14.16
N GLU A 450 -24.11 -4.73 -12.89
CA GLU A 450 -24.33 -6.05 -12.28
C GLU A 450 -25.68 -6.12 -11.57
N TYR A 451 -26.28 -7.30 -11.55
CA TYR A 451 -27.62 -7.51 -10.98
C TYR A 451 -27.95 -8.96 -10.62
N ASP A 452 -26.96 -9.86 -10.56
CA ASP A 452 -27.16 -11.19 -10.01
C ASP A 452 -27.20 -11.19 -8.48
N ALA A 453 -27.91 -12.17 -7.93
CA ALA A 453 -28.00 -12.43 -6.52
C ALA A 453 -27.35 -13.76 -6.14
N LEU A 454 -27.08 -13.93 -4.85
CA LEU A 454 -26.52 -15.13 -4.27
C LEU A 454 -27.62 -16.06 -3.73
N PRO A 455 -27.39 -17.39 -3.74
CA PRO A 455 -28.29 -18.35 -3.09
C PRO A 455 -28.51 -18.01 -1.61
N ASP A 456 -29.75 -18.17 -1.14
CA ASP A 456 -30.21 -18.02 0.25
C ASP A 456 -30.09 -16.62 0.90
N VAL A 457 -29.17 -15.76 0.44
CA VAL A 457 -28.90 -14.43 1.02
C VAL A 457 -29.33 -13.25 0.15
N GLY A 458 -29.84 -13.52 -1.07
CA GLY A 458 -30.26 -12.46 -2.00
C GLY A 458 -29.07 -11.62 -2.47
N HIS A 459 -29.21 -10.30 -2.55
CA HIS A 459 -28.12 -9.40 -2.94
C HIS A 459 -27.10 -9.17 -1.80
N GLY A 460 -26.56 -10.25 -1.25
CA GLY A 460 -25.54 -10.23 -0.19
C GLY A 460 -24.21 -9.61 -0.60
N CYS A 461 -23.99 -9.36 -1.90
CA CYS A 461 -22.85 -8.61 -2.45
C CYS A 461 -23.23 -7.17 -2.87
N GLY A 462 -24.52 -6.80 -2.84
CA GLY A 462 -24.99 -5.44 -3.12
C GLY A 462 -25.32 -5.14 -4.58
N HIS A 463 -25.51 -6.15 -5.45
CA HIS A 463 -25.69 -5.93 -6.90
C HIS A 463 -26.99 -5.17 -7.24
N ASN A 464 -27.99 -5.16 -6.36
CA ASN A 464 -29.14 -4.27 -6.47
C ASN A 464 -28.74 -2.79 -6.49
N LEU A 465 -27.74 -2.41 -5.68
CA LEU A 465 -27.15 -1.07 -5.70
C LEU A 465 -26.18 -0.92 -6.88
N HIS A 466 -25.31 -1.89 -7.15
CA HIS A 466 -24.28 -1.77 -8.20
C HIS A 466 -24.88 -1.45 -9.57
N GLY A 467 -25.84 -2.28 -10.01
CA GLY A 467 -26.50 -2.09 -11.30
C GLY A 467 -27.29 -0.77 -11.36
N THR A 468 -28.01 -0.46 -10.29
CA THR A 468 -28.78 0.78 -10.21
C THR A 468 -27.87 2.02 -10.27
N VAL A 469 -26.76 2.02 -9.54
CA VAL A 469 -25.77 3.11 -9.57
C VAL A 469 -25.23 3.31 -10.97
N ALA A 470 -24.75 2.25 -11.61
CA ALA A 470 -24.16 2.32 -12.94
C ALA A 470 -25.16 2.77 -14.01
N ALA A 471 -26.39 2.23 -13.99
CA ALA A 471 -27.42 2.58 -14.96
C ALA A 471 -27.85 4.04 -14.84
N PHE A 472 -28.13 4.53 -13.62
CA PHE A 472 -28.55 5.92 -13.41
C PHE A 472 -27.42 6.92 -13.64
N ALA A 473 -26.17 6.55 -13.31
CA ALA A 473 -25.01 7.39 -13.62
C ALA A 473 -24.82 7.55 -15.14
N GLY A 474 -24.92 6.45 -15.90
CA GLY A 474 -24.84 6.50 -17.36
C GLY A 474 -25.97 7.30 -18.00
N MET A 475 -27.22 7.11 -17.55
CA MET A 475 -28.35 7.90 -18.02
C MET A 475 -28.20 9.39 -17.72
N GLY A 476 -27.79 9.73 -16.49
CA GLY A 476 -27.59 11.12 -16.08
C GLY A 476 -26.48 11.80 -16.85
N LEU A 477 -25.35 11.11 -17.01
CA LEU A 477 -24.26 11.63 -17.81
C LEU A 477 -24.70 11.90 -19.25
N ALA A 478 -25.37 10.95 -19.89
CA ALA A 478 -25.82 11.12 -21.26
C ALA A 478 -26.86 12.25 -21.40
N HIS A 479 -27.79 12.37 -20.45
CA HIS A 479 -28.80 13.44 -20.42
C HIS A 479 -28.15 14.83 -20.34
N VAL A 480 -27.19 15.00 -19.42
CA VAL A 480 -26.55 16.29 -19.16
C VAL A 480 -25.61 16.69 -20.29
N LEU A 481 -24.78 15.76 -20.79
CA LEU A 481 -23.89 16.03 -21.92
C LEU A 481 -24.66 16.39 -23.20
N GLU A 482 -25.82 15.76 -23.44
CA GLU A 482 -26.71 16.10 -24.56
C GLU A 482 -27.23 17.53 -24.46
N ARG A 483 -27.71 17.94 -23.26
CA ARG A 483 -28.16 19.30 -22.98
C ARG A 483 -27.06 20.34 -23.21
N HIS A 484 -25.81 20.00 -22.88
CA HIS A 484 -24.64 20.85 -23.07
C HIS A 484 -23.98 20.74 -24.45
N ARG A 485 -24.51 19.88 -25.34
CA ARG A 485 -23.97 19.62 -26.69
C ARG A 485 -22.51 19.18 -26.67
N CYS A 486 -22.15 18.35 -25.70
CA CYS A 486 -20.81 17.77 -25.61
C CYS A 486 -20.68 16.55 -26.55
N ASP A 487 -19.50 16.40 -27.15
CA ASP A 487 -19.14 15.25 -27.99
C ASP A 487 -18.61 14.11 -27.11
N ALA A 488 -19.39 13.04 -26.97
CA ALA A 488 -19.02 11.88 -26.15
C ALA A 488 -19.84 10.64 -26.54
N THR A 489 -19.42 9.47 -26.09
CA THR A 489 -20.23 8.26 -26.19
C THR A 489 -20.39 7.64 -24.82
N VAL A 490 -21.64 7.37 -24.41
CA VAL A 490 -21.94 6.70 -23.15
C VAL A 490 -22.47 5.31 -23.44
N TRP A 491 -21.81 4.30 -22.86
CA TRP A 491 -22.24 2.91 -22.88
C TRP A 491 -22.72 2.51 -21.49
N VAL A 492 -23.82 1.77 -21.44
CA VAL A 492 -24.30 1.12 -20.22
C VAL A 492 -24.47 -0.36 -20.55
N ILE A 493 -23.69 -1.21 -19.88
CA ILE A 493 -23.48 -2.60 -20.27
C ILE A 493 -23.99 -3.50 -19.15
N GLY A 494 -24.99 -4.32 -19.43
CA GLY A 494 -25.50 -5.33 -18.51
C GLY A 494 -24.59 -6.54 -18.47
N THR A 495 -23.95 -6.77 -17.33
CA THR A 495 -22.92 -7.78 -17.12
C THR A 495 -23.41 -8.82 -16.11
N PRO A 496 -24.11 -9.87 -16.57
CA PRO A 496 -24.73 -10.85 -15.69
C PRO A 496 -23.70 -11.78 -15.04
N ALA A 497 -24.13 -12.50 -14.00
CA ALA A 497 -23.44 -13.66 -13.46
C ALA A 497 -22.00 -13.43 -12.97
N GLU A 498 -21.71 -12.28 -12.36
CA GLU A 498 -20.38 -11.98 -11.82
C GLU A 498 -19.95 -13.02 -10.77
N GLU A 499 -20.90 -13.47 -9.93
CA GLU A 499 -20.66 -14.39 -8.81
C GLU A 499 -20.33 -15.83 -9.24
N THR A 500 -20.42 -16.15 -10.53
CA THR A 500 -20.18 -17.51 -11.04
C THR A 500 -19.22 -17.55 -12.21
N TRP A 501 -19.71 -17.40 -13.44
CA TRP A 501 -18.90 -17.54 -14.65
C TRP A 501 -18.38 -16.21 -15.20
N GLY A 502 -18.80 -15.08 -14.62
CA GLY A 502 -18.31 -13.75 -14.95
C GLY A 502 -18.73 -13.27 -16.34
N GLY A 503 -19.86 -12.57 -16.43
CA GLY A 503 -20.39 -11.96 -17.66
C GLY A 503 -19.38 -11.17 -18.47
N LYS A 504 -18.45 -10.50 -17.79
CA LYS A 504 -17.47 -9.62 -18.43
C LYS A 504 -16.34 -10.38 -19.09
N ILE A 505 -16.07 -11.63 -18.69
CA ILE A 505 -14.97 -12.44 -19.23
C ILE A 505 -15.16 -12.74 -20.73
N PRO A 506 -16.30 -13.29 -21.19
CA PRO A 506 -16.53 -13.47 -22.63
C PRO A 506 -16.66 -12.13 -23.36
N MET A 507 -17.21 -11.08 -22.74
CA MET A 507 -17.26 -9.73 -23.35
C MET A 507 -15.87 -9.15 -23.60
N ALA A 508 -14.97 -9.27 -22.63
CA ALA A 508 -13.59 -8.83 -22.73
C ALA A 508 -12.83 -9.61 -23.81
N SER A 509 -13.00 -10.93 -23.81
CA SER A 509 -12.39 -11.81 -24.82
C SER A 509 -12.94 -11.54 -26.23
N GLY A 510 -14.22 -11.17 -26.34
CA GLY A 510 -14.88 -10.78 -27.59
C GLY A 510 -14.58 -9.36 -28.08
N GLY A 511 -13.75 -8.61 -27.35
CA GLY A 511 -13.31 -7.26 -27.75
C GLY A 511 -14.33 -6.15 -27.51
N VAL A 512 -15.37 -6.39 -26.68
CA VAL A 512 -16.40 -5.38 -26.38
C VAL A 512 -15.79 -4.10 -25.81
N PHE A 513 -14.75 -4.21 -24.98
CA PHE A 513 -14.17 -3.08 -24.26
C PHE A 513 -13.00 -2.41 -24.98
N ASP A 514 -12.56 -2.90 -26.15
CA ASP A 514 -11.30 -2.45 -26.78
C ASP A 514 -11.29 -0.96 -27.15
N GLY A 515 -12.47 -0.40 -27.44
CA GLY A 515 -12.68 1.01 -27.76
C GLY A 515 -13.08 1.89 -26.57
N VAL A 516 -13.12 1.35 -25.35
CA VAL A 516 -13.54 2.08 -24.15
C VAL A 516 -12.40 2.97 -23.65
N THR A 517 -12.72 4.24 -23.35
CA THR A 517 -11.79 5.20 -22.74
C THR A 517 -11.68 4.97 -21.23
N LEU A 518 -12.82 4.76 -20.55
CA LEU A 518 -12.86 4.35 -19.15
C LEU A 518 -14.10 3.50 -18.89
N ALA A 519 -13.90 2.31 -18.34
CA ALA A 519 -14.96 1.49 -17.76
C ALA A 519 -15.09 1.79 -16.27
N LEU A 520 -16.32 2.02 -15.83
CA LEU A 520 -16.66 2.47 -14.49
C LEU A 520 -17.63 1.48 -13.85
N MET A 521 -17.33 1.14 -12.61
CA MET A 521 -18.24 0.39 -11.77
C MET A 521 -18.12 0.83 -10.31
N PHE A 522 -19.18 0.63 -9.55
CA PHE A 522 -19.24 0.89 -8.11
C PHE A 522 -19.43 -0.44 -7.38
N HIS A 523 -18.69 -0.64 -6.29
CA HIS A 523 -18.92 -1.76 -5.37
C HIS A 523 -19.26 -1.27 -3.96
N CYS A 524 -20.19 -1.96 -3.31
CA CYS A 524 -20.52 -1.73 -1.92
C CYS A 524 -19.38 -2.23 -1.02
N THR A 525 -19.03 -1.45 0.01
CA THR A 525 -18.21 -1.90 1.13
C THR A 525 -18.82 -1.41 2.45
N THR A 526 -18.21 -1.72 3.57
CA THR A 526 -18.60 -1.20 4.89
C THR A 526 -17.41 -0.58 5.61
N GLY A 527 -17.67 0.46 6.41
CA GLY A 527 -16.62 1.26 7.04
C GLY A 527 -16.13 2.40 6.13
N MET A 528 -14.91 2.30 5.61
CA MET A 528 -14.25 3.38 4.86
C MET A 528 -14.32 3.15 3.34
N ALA A 529 -14.65 4.18 2.57
CA ALA A 529 -14.60 4.13 1.11
C ALA A 529 -13.14 4.05 0.60
N LYS A 530 -12.94 3.46 -0.57
CA LYS A 530 -11.62 3.29 -1.19
C LYS A 530 -11.70 3.46 -2.70
N VAL A 531 -10.67 4.05 -3.30
CA VAL A 531 -10.63 4.25 -4.76
C VAL A 531 -9.83 3.19 -5.50
N ALA A 532 -8.90 2.52 -4.80
CA ALA A 532 -8.00 1.53 -5.37
C ALA A 532 -8.41 0.11 -4.91
N SER A 533 -9.18 -0.57 -5.76
CA SER A 533 -9.52 -1.98 -5.58
C SER A 533 -8.51 -2.84 -6.34
N ARG A 534 -8.06 -3.93 -5.70
CA ARG A 534 -7.19 -4.94 -6.32
C ARG A 534 -7.83 -6.32 -6.13
N PHE A 535 -8.13 -6.99 -7.23
CA PHE A 535 -8.72 -8.32 -7.21
C PHE A 535 -7.66 -9.39 -7.47
N LEU A 536 -7.83 -10.55 -6.83
CA LEU A 536 -6.98 -11.72 -7.06
C LEU A 536 -7.37 -12.39 -8.38
N ALA A 537 -6.36 -12.82 -9.13
CA ALA A 537 -6.58 -13.77 -10.22
C ALA A 537 -7.11 -15.08 -9.64
N LEU A 538 -8.04 -15.74 -10.33
CA LEU A 538 -8.68 -16.99 -9.92
C LEU A 538 -8.79 -17.98 -11.09
N ASP A 539 -8.52 -19.26 -10.80
CA ASP A 539 -8.80 -20.40 -11.68
C ASP A 539 -9.56 -21.50 -10.91
N GLY A 540 -10.56 -22.09 -11.56
CA GLY A 540 -11.31 -23.24 -11.06
C GLY A 540 -11.10 -24.49 -11.91
N TRP A 541 -10.49 -25.53 -11.34
CA TRP A 541 -10.16 -26.80 -11.98
C TRP A 541 -11.05 -27.94 -11.48
N GLN A 542 -11.50 -28.80 -12.39
CA GLN A 542 -12.09 -30.11 -12.09
C GLN A 542 -11.05 -31.19 -12.37
N PHE A 543 -10.90 -32.15 -11.45
CA PHE A 543 -10.03 -33.32 -11.59
C PHE A 543 -10.88 -34.59 -11.52
N ASP A 544 -10.75 -35.45 -12.51
CA ASP A 544 -11.45 -36.73 -12.62
C ASP A 544 -10.45 -37.88 -12.57
N PHE A 545 -10.42 -38.61 -11.46
CA PHE A 545 -9.57 -39.79 -11.29
C PHE A 545 -10.28 -41.04 -11.82
N SER A 546 -9.55 -41.86 -12.57
CA SER A 546 -10.01 -43.13 -13.11
C SER A 546 -9.13 -44.29 -12.67
N GLY A 547 -9.78 -45.38 -12.27
CA GLY A 547 -9.16 -46.58 -11.72
C GLY A 547 -9.71 -47.85 -12.35
N LYS A 548 -9.66 -48.95 -11.59
CA LYS A 548 -10.13 -50.27 -12.03
C LYS A 548 -10.89 -50.95 -10.89
N PRO A 549 -12.16 -51.35 -11.11
CA PRO A 549 -12.95 -51.98 -10.07
C PRO A 549 -12.47 -53.41 -9.80
N ALA A 550 -12.61 -53.85 -8.55
CA ALA A 550 -12.42 -55.22 -8.11
C ALA A 550 -13.16 -55.43 -6.78
N HIS A 551 -13.44 -56.69 -6.42
CA HIS A 551 -13.97 -57.00 -5.10
C HIS A 551 -12.94 -56.65 -4.03
N SER A 552 -13.32 -55.79 -3.06
CA SER A 552 -12.37 -55.23 -2.09
C SER A 552 -11.73 -56.28 -1.17
N SER A 553 -12.46 -57.34 -0.80
CA SER A 553 -11.91 -58.50 -0.08
C SER A 553 -11.36 -59.62 -0.97
N GLY A 554 -12.05 -59.96 -2.06
CA GLY A 554 -11.76 -61.17 -2.84
C GLY A 554 -10.56 -61.06 -3.77
N ALA A 555 -10.29 -59.87 -4.34
CA ALA A 555 -9.13 -59.67 -5.22
C ALA A 555 -8.66 -58.20 -5.31
N PRO A 556 -8.40 -57.51 -4.18
CA PRO A 556 -8.04 -56.09 -4.19
C PRO A 556 -6.81 -55.77 -5.04
N TRP A 557 -5.83 -56.68 -5.13
CA TRP A 557 -4.61 -56.53 -5.95
C TRP A 557 -4.88 -56.36 -7.45
N LYS A 558 -6.06 -56.78 -7.95
CA LYS A 558 -6.48 -56.61 -9.35
C LYS A 558 -7.11 -55.24 -9.64
N GLY A 559 -7.45 -54.46 -8.61
CA GLY A 559 -8.08 -53.15 -8.73
C GLY A 559 -7.10 -51.97 -8.61
N ARG A 560 -7.58 -50.77 -8.93
CA ARG A 560 -6.89 -49.48 -8.74
C ARG A 560 -7.93 -48.48 -8.25
N SER A 561 -7.78 -47.98 -7.02
CA SER A 561 -8.80 -47.14 -6.39
C SER A 561 -8.64 -45.68 -6.85
N ALA A 562 -9.58 -45.20 -7.65
CA ALA A 562 -9.65 -43.78 -8.04
C ALA A 562 -9.79 -42.87 -6.81
N LEU A 563 -10.59 -43.30 -5.82
CA LEU A 563 -10.75 -42.60 -4.55
C LEU A 563 -9.43 -42.48 -3.77
N ASN A 564 -8.54 -43.48 -3.83
CA ASN A 564 -7.22 -43.35 -3.21
C ASN A 564 -6.34 -42.34 -3.96
N GLY A 565 -6.42 -42.31 -5.29
CA GLY A 565 -5.71 -41.31 -6.11
C GLY A 565 -6.15 -39.90 -5.76
N LEU A 566 -7.46 -39.67 -5.67
CA LEU A 566 -8.03 -38.39 -5.26
C LEU A 566 -7.60 -38.01 -3.83
N ARG A 567 -7.69 -38.93 -2.87
CA ARG A 567 -7.29 -38.65 -1.47
C ARG A 567 -5.80 -38.32 -1.35
N LEU A 568 -4.94 -39.03 -2.09
CA LEU A 568 -3.52 -38.71 -2.13
C LEU A 568 -3.27 -37.34 -2.77
N PHE A 569 -4.02 -36.98 -3.80
CA PHE A 569 -3.98 -35.65 -4.39
C PHE A 569 -4.33 -34.56 -3.38
N LEU A 570 -5.43 -34.70 -2.63
CA LEU A 570 -5.81 -33.73 -1.59
C LEU A 570 -4.75 -33.61 -0.49
N ASN A 571 -4.18 -34.75 -0.04
CA ASN A 571 -3.07 -34.72 0.91
C ASN A 571 -1.84 -33.98 0.35
N ALA A 572 -1.53 -34.15 -0.94
CA ALA A 572 -0.44 -33.44 -1.59
C ALA A 572 -0.72 -31.93 -1.67
N LEU A 573 -1.97 -31.51 -1.92
CA LEU A 573 -2.37 -30.10 -1.86
C LEU A 573 -2.21 -29.53 -0.45
N ASP A 574 -2.58 -30.26 0.59
CA ASP A 574 -2.42 -29.81 1.98
C ASP A 574 -0.95 -29.66 2.37
N MET A 575 -0.08 -30.59 1.94
CA MET A 575 1.37 -30.48 2.12
C MET A 575 1.96 -29.30 1.34
N MET A 576 1.45 -29.03 0.13
CA MET A 576 1.88 -27.92 -0.72
C MET A 576 1.68 -26.55 -0.06
N ARG A 577 0.73 -26.41 0.89
CA ARG A 577 0.46 -25.15 1.60
C ARG A 577 1.68 -24.59 2.34
N LEU A 578 2.62 -25.45 2.75
CA LEU A 578 3.90 -25.01 3.35
C LEU A 578 4.76 -24.18 2.38
N HIS A 579 4.55 -24.35 1.08
CA HIS A 579 5.33 -23.73 0.00
C HIS A 579 4.51 -22.70 -0.80
N MET A 580 3.31 -22.38 -0.35
CA MET A 580 2.49 -21.30 -0.91
C MET A 580 2.91 -19.94 -0.34
N MET A 581 2.70 -18.88 -1.11
CA MET A 581 2.87 -17.52 -0.61
C MET A 581 1.73 -17.19 0.35
N PRO A 582 1.95 -16.32 1.36
CA PRO A 582 0.89 -15.90 2.28
C PRO A 582 -0.35 -15.31 1.59
N SER A 583 -0.18 -14.76 0.38
CA SER A 583 -1.25 -14.17 -0.43
C SER A 583 -2.00 -15.17 -1.31
N ASP A 584 -1.49 -16.40 -1.49
CA ASP A 584 -2.18 -17.40 -2.29
C ASP A 584 -3.37 -17.99 -1.52
N ARG A 585 -4.39 -18.43 -2.25
CA ARG A 585 -5.49 -19.23 -1.69
C ARG A 585 -5.68 -20.51 -2.49
N LEU A 586 -6.03 -21.58 -1.79
CA LEU A 586 -6.35 -22.88 -2.39
C LEU A 586 -7.49 -23.53 -1.61
N HIS A 587 -8.57 -23.87 -2.33
CA HIS A 587 -9.76 -24.52 -1.79
C HIS A 587 -10.10 -25.74 -2.64
N SER A 588 -10.67 -26.78 -2.04
CA SER A 588 -11.08 -27.96 -2.80
C SER A 588 -12.33 -28.61 -2.21
N VAL A 589 -13.10 -29.28 -3.07
CA VAL A 589 -14.29 -30.05 -2.68
C VAL A 589 -14.37 -31.34 -3.49
N ILE A 590 -14.73 -32.45 -2.83
CA ILE A 590 -15.00 -33.72 -3.51
C ILE A 590 -16.40 -33.64 -4.13
N THR A 591 -16.49 -33.78 -5.44
CA THR A 591 -17.76 -33.72 -6.19
C THR A 591 -18.33 -35.11 -6.49
N ASP A 592 -17.46 -36.13 -6.54
CA ASP A 592 -17.86 -37.54 -6.61
C ASP A 592 -16.86 -38.38 -5.80
N GLY A 593 -17.33 -38.91 -4.68
CA GLY A 593 -16.60 -39.86 -3.83
C GLY A 593 -17.39 -41.12 -3.53
N ASP A 594 -18.53 -41.31 -4.21
CA ASP A 594 -19.50 -42.35 -3.87
C ASP A 594 -19.08 -43.73 -4.40
N GLY A 595 -19.52 -44.78 -3.71
CA GLY A 595 -19.21 -46.15 -4.10
C GLY A 595 -19.64 -47.17 -3.05
N ALA A 596 -19.59 -48.46 -3.43
CA ALA A 596 -19.90 -49.55 -2.52
C ALA A 596 -18.62 -50.02 -1.79
N ILE A 597 -18.69 -50.17 -0.46
CA ILE A 597 -17.54 -50.60 0.38
C ILE A 597 -16.91 -51.93 -0.11
N ASN A 598 -17.71 -52.81 -0.69
CA ASN A 598 -17.26 -54.10 -1.21
C ASN A 598 -16.65 -54.03 -2.63
N VAL A 599 -16.58 -52.85 -3.25
CA VAL A 599 -16.07 -52.63 -4.61
C VAL A 599 -15.02 -51.51 -4.60
N ILE A 600 -13.84 -51.77 -5.18
CA ILE A 600 -12.82 -50.73 -5.38
C ILE A 600 -13.35 -49.65 -6.33
N ALA A 601 -13.35 -48.38 -5.87
CA ALA A 601 -13.89 -47.24 -6.60
C ALA A 601 -13.20 -47.05 -7.97
N PRO A 602 -13.93 -47.19 -9.09
CA PRO A 602 -13.37 -47.02 -10.44
C PRO A 602 -13.26 -45.56 -10.86
N LYS A 603 -13.96 -44.63 -10.19
CA LYS A 603 -13.97 -43.20 -10.47
C LYS A 603 -14.05 -42.41 -9.16
N ALA A 604 -13.52 -41.19 -9.17
CA ALA A 604 -13.70 -40.19 -8.13
C ALA A 604 -13.32 -38.82 -8.69
N SER A 605 -14.00 -37.75 -8.27
CA SER A 605 -13.80 -36.40 -8.81
C SER A 605 -13.78 -35.33 -7.73
N CYS A 606 -13.00 -34.28 -7.95
CA CYS A 606 -12.98 -33.09 -7.10
C CYS A 606 -12.87 -31.82 -7.94
N ARG A 607 -13.21 -30.69 -7.31
CA ARG A 607 -12.91 -29.34 -7.81
C ARG A 607 -11.91 -28.65 -6.91
N VAL A 608 -11.06 -27.82 -7.51
CA VAL A 608 -10.04 -27.03 -6.83
C VAL A 608 -10.09 -25.60 -7.37
N GLU A 609 -10.14 -24.62 -6.47
CA GLU A 609 -9.97 -23.21 -6.79
C GLU A 609 -8.62 -22.72 -6.28
N THR A 610 -7.93 -21.93 -7.09
CA THR A 610 -6.66 -21.29 -6.77
C THR A 610 -6.77 -19.79 -6.99
N ARG A 611 -6.27 -18.99 -6.03
CA ARG A 611 -6.17 -17.53 -6.15
C ARG A 611 -4.76 -17.05 -5.90
N ALA A 612 -4.35 -16.01 -6.60
CA ALA A 612 -3.09 -15.31 -6.35
C ALA A 612 -3.16 -13.82 -6.72
N VAL A 613 -2.16 -13.06 -6.27
CA VAL A 613 -2.03 -11.61 -6.47
C VAL A 613 -2.05 -11.17 -7.93
N ASN A 614 -1.60 -12.03 -8.84
CA ASN A 614 -1.56 -11.75 -10.27
C ASN A 614 -1.54 -13.05 -11.08
N ARG A 615 -1.80 -12.93 -12.39
CA ARG A 615 -1.82 -14.06 -13.31
C ARG A 615 -0.52 -14.88 -13.33
N PRO A 616 0.70 -14.31 -13.44
CA PRO A 616 1.94 -15.10 -13.44
C PRO A 616 2.15 -15.94 -12.17
N ARG A 617 1.80 -15.39 -11.00
CA ARG A 617 1.86 -16.14 -9.74
C ARG A 617 0.83 -17.27 -9.71
N LEU A 618 -0.39 -17.00 -10.17
CA LEU A 618 -1.45 -18.01 -10.23
C LEU A 618 -1.08 -19.16 -11.17
N ASP A 619 -0.48 -18.85 -12.32
CA ASP A 619 -0.02 -19.86 -13.27
C ASP A 619 1.03 -20.77 -12.62
N SER A 620 1.98 -20.18 -11.89
CA SER A 620 2.99 -20.93 -11.12
C SER A 620 2.35 -21.82 -10.04
N LEU A 621 1.31 -21.33 -9.35
CA LEU A 621 0.56 -22.11 -8.36
C LEU A 621 -0.18 -23.29 -9.02
N ASN A 622 -0.81 -23.05 -10.17
CA ASN A 622 -1.52 -24.07 -10.93
C ASN A 622 -0.58 -25.16 -11.45
N GLU A 623 0.63 -24.82 -11.90
CA GLU A 623 1.63 -25.82 -12.28
C GLU A 623 1.92 -26.82 -11.15
N MET A 624 2.03 -26.33 -9.91
CA MET A 624 2.22 -27.19 -8.74
C MET A 624 0.99 -28.07 -8.46
N VAL A 625 -0.22 -27.51 -8.55
CA VAL A 625 -1.49 -28.27 -8.40
C VAL A 625 -1.58 -29.39 -9.44
N LEU A 626 -1.30 -29.08 -10.71
CA LEU A 626 -1.33 -30.04 -11.80
C LEU A 626 -0.24 -31.12 -11.64
N ALA A 627 0.94 -30.75 -11.15
CA ALA A 627 2.00 -31.70 -10.83
C ALA A 627 1.60 -32.65 -9.68
N ALA A 628 0.95 -32.14 -8.64
CA ALA A 628 0.43 -32.94 -7.53
C ALA A 628 -0.63 -33.96 -8.00
N ALA A 629 -1.55 -33.56 -8.88
CA ALA A 629 -2.54 -34.46 -9.46
C ALA A 629 -1.88 -35.62 -10.24
N LYS A 630 -0.90 -35.30 -11.10
CA LYS A 630 -0.11 -36.30 -11.84
C LYS A 630 0.64 -37.25 -10.90
N GLY A 631 1.29 -36.71 -9.87
CA GLY A 631 2.04 -37.48 -8.88
C GLY A 631 1.15 -38.45 -8.09
N ALA A 632 -0.02 -37.98 -7.65
CA ALA A 632 -0.99 -38.82 -6.95
C ALA A 632 -1.49 -39.98 -7.83
N ALA A 633 -1.86 -39.69 -9.08
CA ALA A 633 -2.30 -40.72 -10.02
C ALA A 633 -1.23 -41.79 -10.28
N LEU A 634 0.03 -41.36 -10.46
CA LEU A 634 1.16 -42.25 -10.65
C LEU A 634 1.35 -43.18 -9.44
N ALA A 635 1.36 -42.61 -8.22
CA ALA A 635 1.59 -43.35 -6.99
C ALA A 635 0.51 -44.40 -6.70
N THR A 636 -0.75 -44.15 -7.11
CA THR A 636 -1.86 -45.08 -6.92
C THR A 636 -2.13 -46.00 -8.10
N GLY A 637 -1.35 -45.88 -9.18
CA GLY A 637 -1.55 -46.64 -10.42
C GLY A 637 -2.91 -46.36 -11.08
N THR A 638 -3.38 -45.13 -10.97
CA THR A 638 -4.62 -44.61 -11.58
C THR A 638 -4.27 -43.62 -12.70
N SER A 639 -5.28 -43.09 -13.38
CA SER A 639 -5.14 -41.93 -14.26
C SER A 639 -5.95 -40.75 -13.72
N VAL A 640 -5.62 -39.55 -14.17
CA VAL A 640 -6.37 -38.33 -13.87
C VAL A 640 -6.48 -37.49 -15.13
N THR A 641 -7.64 -36.89 -15.34
CA THR A 641 -7.86 -35.82 -16.33
C THR A 641 -8.33 -34.57 -15.61
N TRP A 642 -8.14 -33.40 -16.22
CA TRP A 642 -8.64 -32.15 -15.66
C TRP A 642 -9.06 -31.16 -16.74
N ASN A 643 -10.00 -30.29 -16.38
CA ASN A 643 -10.45 -29.16 -17.19
C ASN A 643 -10.83 -27.99 -16.27
N LYS A 644 -10.86 -26.78 -16.80
CA LYS A 644 -11.46 -25.66 -16.07
C LYS A 644 -12.98 -25.84 -16.02
N PHE A 645 -13.60 -25.68 -14.85
CA PHE A 645 -15.06 -25.76 -14.71
C PHE A 645 -15.73 -24.38 -14.73
N MET A 646 -14.92 -23.32 -14.64
CA MET A 646 -15.32 -21.93 -14.76
C MET A 646 -14.28 -21.17 -15.61
N PRO A 647 -14.63 -20.00 -16.17
CA PRO A 647 -13.67 -19.13 -16.82
C PRO A 647 -12.59 -18.61 -15.85
N SER A 648 -11.49 -18.10 -16.42
CA SER A 648 -10.36 -17.55 -15.66
C SER A 648 -10.58 -16.07 -15.36
N PHE A 649 -10.56 -15.71 -14.08
CA PHE A 649 -10.67 -14.34 -13.61
C PHE A 649 -9.28 -13.76 -13.49
N ASP A 650 -8.99 -12.67 -14.21
CA ASP A 650 -7.69 -11.99 -14.12
C ASP A 650 -7.62 -11.10 -12.87
N ASP A 651 -6.41 -10.77 -12.43
CA ASP A 651 -6.20 -9.69 -11.46
C ASP A 651 -6.64 -8.34 -12.04
N MET A 652 -6.71 -7.31 -11.21
CA MET A 652 -7.07 -5.96 -11.67
C MET A 652 -5.83 -5.11 -11.87
N LEU A 653 -5.64 -4.62 -13.10
CA LEU A 653 -4.58 -3.68 -13.43
C LEU A 653 -4.86 -2.32 -12.79
N PRO A 654 -3.84 -1.66 -12.21
CA PRO A 654 -4.00 -0.31 -11.71
C PRO A 654 -4.20 0.68 -12.86
N ASN A 655 -5.00 1.71 -12.60
CA ASN A 655 -5.02 2.94 -13.41
C ASN A 655 -4.98 4.13 -12.46
N LEU A 656 -3.77 4.46 -12.01
CA LEU A 656 -3.48 5.53 -11.05
C LEU A 656 -4.09 6.88 -11.47
N ALA A 657 -4.15 7.16 -12.77
CA ALA A 657 -4.76 8.40 -13.26
C ALA A 657 -6.29 8.43 -13.02
N ALA A 658 -7.00 7.34 -13.32
CA ALA A 658 -8.43 7.23 -13.06
C ALA A 658 -8.75 7.06 -11.57
N GLU A 659 -7.87 6.40 -10.79
CA GLU A 659 -7.97 6.26 -9.34
C GLU A 659 -7.79 7.61 -8.63
N GLU A 660 -6.83 8.44 -9.05
CA GLU A 660 -6.66 9.80 -8.53
C GLU A 660 -7.87 10.67 -8.87
N LEU A 661 -8.41 10.56 -10.10
CA LEU A 661 -9.65 11.24 -10.47
C LEU A 661 -10.81 10.83 -9.54
N ALA A 662 -10.98 9.54 -9.29
CA ALA A 662 -12.02 9.04 -8.40
C ALA A 662 -11.84 9.54 -6.96
N PHE A 663 -10.59 9.57 -6.46
CA PHE A 663 -10.27 10.13 -5.16
C PHE A 663 -10.69 11.60 -5.07
N ARG A 664 -10.31 12.42 -6.05
CA ARG A 664 -10.64 13.86 -6.06
C ARG A 664 -12.14 14.11 -6.12
N VAL A 665 -12.87 13.35 -6.93
CA VAL A 665 -14.34 13.47 -7.01
C VAL A 665 -14.98 13.15 -5.66
N LEU A 666 -14.55 12.08 -4.99
CA LEU A 666 -15.09 11.69 -3.69
C LEU A 666 -14.71 12.67 -2.56
N ASP A 667 -13.47 13.16 -2.58
CA ASP A 667 -12.98 14.18 -1.63
C ASP A 667 -13.72 15.51 -1.81
N ASP A 668 -13.94 15.97 -3.06
CA ASP A 668 -14.74 17.15 -3.37
C ASP A 668 -16.21 17.01 -2.93
N MET A 669 -16.72 15.78 -2.87
CA MET A 669 -18.06 15.47 -2.35
C MET A 669 -18.09 15.39 -0.80
N GLY A 670 -16.95 15.55 -0.13
CA GLY A 670 -16.82 15.44 1.32
C GLY A 670 -16.92 14.01 1.84
N ILE A 671 -16.67 13.01 0.99
CA ILE A 671 -16.74 11.59 1.37
C ILE A 671 -15.38 11.14 1.90
N PRO A 672 -15.28 10.67 3.16
CA PRO A 672 -14.04 10.09 3.67
C PRO A 672 -13.63 8.88 2.83
N VAL A 673 -12.50 9.00 2.14
CA VAL A 673 -12.02 8.01 1.18
C VAL A 673 -10.52 7.79 1.35
N ALA A 674 -10.09 6.53 1.30
CA ALA A 674 -8.69 6.18 1.30
C ALA A 674 -8.17 5.89 -0.11
N LYS A 675 -6.92 6.30 -0.39
CA LYS A 675 -6.17 5.87 -1.58
C LYS A 675 -5.58 4.45 -1.45
N GLY A 676 -5.65 3.85 -0.26
CA GLY A 676 -5.03 2.56 0.02
C GLY A 676 -5.63 1.42 -0.79
N GLU A 677 -4.77 0.48 -1.19
CA GLU A 677 -5.18 -0.72 -1.91
C GLU A 677 -5.87 -1.71 -0.95
N GLU A 678 -7.01 -2.24 -1.39
CA GLU A 678 -7.59 -3.44 -0.80
C GLU A 678 -7.38 -4.59 -1.77
N LEU A 679 -6.55 -5.54 -1.37
CA LEU A 679 -6.39 -6.80 -2.06
C LEU A 679 -7.34 -7.81 -1.45
N ASP A 680 -8.51 -7.99 -2.06
CA ASP A 680 -9.50 -8.96 -1.59
C ASP A 680 -10.38 -9.47 -2.75
N GLY A 681 -10.93 -10.66 -2.59
CA GLY A 681 -11.85 -11.28 -3.56
C GLY A 681 -11.25 -11.53 -4.95
N SER A 682 -12.15 -11.84 -5.89
CA SER A 682 -11.90 -12.01 -7.32
C SER A 682 -13.13 -11.50 -8.06
N SER A 683 -12.95 -10.68 -9.08
CA SER A 683 -14.07 -10.11 -9.85
C SER A 683 -13.71 -10.04 -11.33
N ASP A 684 -14.69 -10.27 -12.20
CA ASP A 684 -14.49 -10.33 -13.65
C ASP A 684 -14.16 -8.95 -14.29
N ILE A 685 -14.29 -7.85 -13.53
CA ILE A 685 -13.76 -6.54 -13.91
C ILE A 685 -12.23 -6.54 -14.05
N GLY A 686 -11.55 -7.49 -13.39
CA GLY A 686 -10.13 -7.75 -13.62
C GLY A 686 -9.85 -8.00 -15.11
N ASN A 687 -10.62 -8.87 -15.76
CA ASN A 687 -10.48 -9.14 -17.20
C ASN A 687 -10.77 -7.90 -18.07
N VAL A 688 -11.69 -7.02 -17.66
CA VAL A 688 -11.95 -5.75 -18.35
C VAL A 688 -10.75 -4.82 -18.27
N SER A 689 -10.09 -4.77 -17.10
CA SER A 689 -8.92 -3.92 -16.86
C SER A 689 -7.71 -4.27 -17.74
N TYR A 690 -7.68 -5.46 -18.36
CA TYR A 690 -6.68 -5.84 -19.36
C TYR A 690 -7.04 -5.37 -20.79
N ARG A 691 -8.29 -4.98 -21.04
CA ARG A 691 -8.78 -4.51 -22.35
C ARG A 691 -8.83 -3.00 -22.45
N CYS A 692 -9.20 -2.32 -21.38
CA CYS A 692 -9.27 -0.87 -21.30
C CYS A 692 -8.96 -0.36 -19.88
N PRO A 693 -8.75 0.95 -19.71
CA PRO A 693 -8.79 1.55 -18.38
C PRO A 693 -10.11 1.19 -17.68
N ALA A 694 -10.02 0.68 -16.46
CA ALA A 694 -11.17 0.30 -15.65
C ALA A 694 -10.89 0.66 -14.18
N ILE A 695 -11.90 1.18 -13.48
CA ILE A 695 -11.83 1.40 -12.02
C ILE A 695 -13.08 0.84 -11.34
N HIS A 696 -12.89 0.42 -10.10
CA HIS A 696 -13.93 -0.21 -9.28
C HIS A 696 -13.94 0.37 -7.85
N PRO A 697 -14.18 1.68 -7.66
CA PRO A 697 -14.22 2.30 -6.34
C PRO A 697 -15.23 1.62 -5.41
N LEU A 698 -14.82 1.46 -4.15
CA LEU A 698 -15.64 0.94 -3.06
C LEU A 698 -16.26 2.11 -2.29
N LEU A 699 -17.59 2.16 -2.18
CA LEU A 699 -18.26 3.12 -1.28
C LEU A 699 -18.93 2.40 -0.13
N SER A 700 -18.78 3.01 1.05
CA SER A 700 -19.35 2.50 2.28
C SER A 700 -20.86 2.66 2.27
N ILE A 701 -21.59 1.55 2.45
CA ILE A 701 -23.06 1.55 2.60
C ILE A 701 -23.50 1.67 4.06
N CYS A 702 -22.59 1.45 5.01
CA CYS A 702 -22.82 1.69 6.42
C CYS A 702 -21.48 1.73 7.20
N GLN A 703 -21.48 2.36 8.37
CA GLN A 703 -20.28 2.48 9.22
C GLN A 703 -19.92 1.16 9.93
N THR A 704 -20.91 0.33 10.20
CA THR A 704 -20.71 -0.97 10.84
C THR A 704 -20.06 -1.92 9.85
N LYS A 705 -18.92 -2.51 10.21
CA LYS A 705 -18.28 -3.53 9.36
C LYS A 705 -19.16 -4.77 9.27
N LEU A 706 -19.62 -5.09 8.08
CA LEU A 706 -20.39 -6.29 7.77
C LEU A 706 -19.62 -7.14 6.75
N PRO A 707 -19.53 -8.47 6.95
CA PRO A 707 -18.98 -9.35 5.93
C PRO A 707 -19.93 -9.40 4.72
N ALA A 708 -19.36 -9.31 3.52
CA ALA A 708 -20.08 -9.56 2.28
C ALA A 708 -20.62 -11.01 2.25
N HIS A 709 -21.59 -11.26 1.38
CA HIS A 709 -22.24 -12.56 1.16
C HIS A 709 -23.06 -13.01 2.38
N THR A 710 -23.63 -12.07 3.13
CA THR A 710 -24.50 -12.33 4.27
C THR A 710 -25.84 -11.63 4.14
N ALA A 711 -26.87 -12.19 4.78
CA ALA A 711 -28.20 -11.56 4.83
C ALA A 711 -28.14 -10.16 5.48
N ALA A 712 -27.29 -9.96 6.48
CA ALA A 712 -27.09 -8.65 7.11
C ALA A 712 -26.52 -7.61 6.13
N PHE A 713 -25.63 -8.02 5.22
CA PHE A 713 -25.14 -7.13 4.17
C PHE A 713 -26.25 -6.80 3.18
N ALA A 714 -27.04 -7.79 2.73
CA ALA A 714 -28.20 -7.55 1.86
C ALA A 714 -29.22 -6.59 2.50
N GLU A 715 -29.54 -6.76 3.79
CA GLU A 715 -30.41 -5.85 4.54
C GLU A 715 -29.86 -4.41 4.61
N ALA A 716 -28.54 -4.24 4.72
CA ALA A 716 -27.92 -2.92 4.73
C ALA A 716 -28.11 -2.17 3.39
N THR A 717 -28.26 -2.88 2.28
CA THR A 717 -28.42 -2.26 0.94
C THR A 717 -29.76 -1.53 0.76
N VAL A 718 -30.79 -1.98 1.49
CA VAL A 718 -32.16 -1.40 1.45
C VAL A 718 -32.43 -0.47 2.64
N GLY A 719 -31.45 -0.28 3.51
CA GLY A 719 -31.53 0.64 4.64
C GLY A 719 -31.30 2.10 4.21
N GLU A 720 -31.58 3.03 5.12
CA GLU A 720 -31.43 4.47 4.87
C GLU A 720 -30.00 4.85 4.41
N ASP A 721 -28.97 4.27 5.04
CA ASP A 721 -27.58 4.51 4.67
C ASP A 721 -27.23 3.87 3.32
N GLY A 722 -27.80 2.70 3.00
CA GLY A 722 -27.70 2.07 1.68
C GLY A 722 -28.32 2.94 0.58
N HIS A 723 -29.48 3.55 0.83
CA HIS A 723 -30.10 4.50 -0.10
C HIS A 723 -29.28 5.79 -0.27
N LYS A 724 -28.68 6.31 0.80
CA LYS A 724 -27.75 7.45 0.70
C LYS A 724 -26.50 7.08 -0.11
N ALA A 725 -25.97 5.88 0.10
CA ALA A 725 -24.83 5.37 -0.65
C ALA A 725 -25.18 5.17 -2.12
N LEU A 726 -26.39 4.72 -2.46
CA LEU A 726 -26.90 4.64 -3.83
C LEU A 726 -26.79 6.00 -4.54
N LEU A 727 -27.37 7.05 -3.95
CA LEU A 727 -27.37 8.39 -4.55
C LEU A 727 -25.95 8.97 -4.62
N THR A 728 -25.13 8.70 -3.61
CA THR A 728 -23.72 9.10 -3.58
C THR A 728 -22.92 8.40 -4.69
N GLY A 729 -23.15 7.10 -4.90
CA GLY A 729 -22.52 6.31 -5.95
C GLY A 729 -22.92 6.79 -7.35
N ILE A 730 -24.21 7.06 -7.58
CA ILE A 730 -24.68 7.64 -8.85
C ILE A 730 -23.95 8.95 -9.13
N ARG A 731 -23.86 9.84 -8.13
CA ARG A 731 -23.17 11.13 -8.24
C ARG A 731 -21.68 10.96 -8.54
N ALA A 732 -20.99 10.12 -7.79
CA ALA A 732 -19.57 9.90 -7.94
C ALA A 732 -19.23 9.33 -9.33
N LEU A 733 -19.90 8.24 -9.75
CA LEU A 733 -19.64 7.64 -11.06
C LEU A 733 -19.98 8.58 -12.22
N ALA A 734 -21.09 9.30 -12.14
CA ALA A 734 -21.48 10.25 -13.19
C ALA A 734 -20.48 11.41 -13.30
N ARG A 735 -19.97 11.91 -12.18
CA ARG A 735 -18.95 12.98 -12.17
C ARG A 735 -17.60 12.49 -12.69
N ILE A 736 -17.15 11.30 -12.30
CA ILE A 736 -15.92 10.69 -12.83
C ILE A 736 -16.03 10.53 -14.35
N GLY A 737 -17.11 9.90 -14.82
CA GLY A 737 -17.37 9.72 -16.24
C GLY A 737 -17.47 11.04 -17.00
N GLY A 738 -18.13 12.05 -16.41
CA GLY A 738 -18.26 13.38 -16.98
C GLY A 738 -16.93 14.10 -17.15
N ARG A 739 -16.03 14.01 -16.16
CA ARG A 739 -14.67 14.55 -16.27
C ARG A 739 -13.93 13.93 -17.45
N VAL A 740 -13.95 12.61 -17.59
CA VAL A 740 -13.30 11.92 -18.72
C VAL A 740 -13.94 12.27 -20.06
N ALA A 741 -15.26 12.38 -20.11
CA ALA A 741 -15.99 12.66 -21.35
C ALA A 741 -15.67 14.04 -21.94
N ILE A 742 -15.50 15.07 -21.11
CA ILE A 742 -15.30 16.46 -21.57
C ILE A 742 -13.84 16.92 -21.54
N ASP A 743 -12.93 16.07 -21.09
CA ASP A 743 -11.51 16.39 -20.94
C ASP A 743 -10.63 15.42 -21.74
N PRO A 744 -10.32 15.74 -23.00
CA PRO A 744 -9.50 14.90 -23.86
C PRO A 744 -8.08 14.64 -23.33
N ALA A 745 -7.52 15.60 -22.57
CA ALA A 745 -6.18 15.43 -22.01
C ALA A 745 -6.19 14.44 -20.84
N LEU A 746 -7.22 14.49 -20.00
CA LEU A 746 -7.42 13.49 -18.94
C LEU A 746 -7.71 12.11 -19.52
N ALA A 747 -8.52 12.03 -20.58
CA ALA A 747 -8.77 10.78 -21.30
C ALA A 747 -7.48 10.17 -21.89
N ALA A 748 -6.63 10.99 -22.52
CA ALA A 748 -5.34 10.54 -23.06
C ALA A 748 -4.38 10.07 -21.97
N LEU A 749 -4.38 10.77 -20.83
CA LEU A 749 -3.62 10.41 -19.64
C LEU A 749 -4.06 9.05 -19.09
N ILE A 750 -5.35 8.86 -18.81
CA ILE A 750 -5.91 7.58 -18.35
C ILE A 750 -5.54 6.45 -19.32
N ARG A 751 -5.56 6.71 -20.63
CA ARG A 751 -5.16 5.74 -21.64
C ARG A 751 -3.68 5.39 -21.56
N GLN A 752 -2.81 6.39 -21.42
CA GLN A 752 -1.37 6.20 -21.31
C GLN A 752 -1.00 5.36 -20.09
N ASP A 753 -1.64 5.63 -18.95
CA ASP A 753 -1.40 4.91 -17.70
C ASP A 753 -1.77 3.43 -17.82
N PHE A 754 -2.93 3.14 -18.43
CA PHE A 754 -3.32 1.77 -18.77
C PHE A 754 -2.33 1.05 -19.68
N GLU A 755 -1.81 1.73 -20.72
CA GLU A 755 -0.82 1.13 -21.62
C GLU A 755 0.47 0.79 -20.89
N GLY A 756 0.89 1.62 -19.92
CA GLY A 756 2.01 1.34 -19.01
C GLY A 756 1.77 0.12 -18.13
N ALA A 757 0.63 0.09 -17.41
CA ALA A 757 0.27 -1.02 -16.53
C ALA A 757 0.17 -2.36 -17.29
N ARG A 758 -0.44 -2.35 -18.48
CA ARG A 758 -0.55 -3.54 -19.33
C ARG A 758 0.81 -4.02 -19.85
N ALA A 759 1.72 -3.12 -20.19
CA ALA A 759 3.06 -3.48 -20.62
C ALA A 759 3.87 -4.15 -19.50
N ALA A 760 3.70 -3.71 -18.26
CA ALA A 760 4.40 -4.28 -17.09
C ALA A 760 4.04 -5.75 -16.80
N GLN A 761 2.86 -6.23 -17.23
CA GLN A 761 2.45 -7.63 -17.08
C GLN A 761 3.13 -8.58 -18.07
N VAL A 762 3.58 -8.05 -19.21
CA VAL A 762 4.34 -8.82 -20.20
C VAL A 762 5.81 -8.60 -19.85
N GLY A 763 6.34 -9.39 -18.91
CA GLY A 763 7.77 -9.39 -18.59
C GLY A 763 8.63 -9.50 -19.87
N PRO A 764 9.93 -9.12 -19.81
CA PRO A 764 10.81 -9.17 -20.97
C PRO A 764 10.71 -10.56 -21.60
N LYS A 765 10.32 -10.61 -22.89
CA LYS A 765 10.34 -11.86 -23.65
C LYS A 765 11.75 -12.42 -23.54
N ASP A 766 11.88 -13.62 -22.99
CA ASP A 766 13.07 -14.42 -23.14
C ASP A 766 13.32 -14.62 -24.65
N GLU A 767 14.11 -13.73 -25.24
CA GLU A 767 14.81 -14.00 -26.49
C GLU A 767 15.81 -15.11 -26.19
N LYS A 768 15.36 -16.35 -26.40
CA LYS A 768 16.19 -17.55 -26.44
C LYS A 768 17.22 -17.51 -27.55
#